data_AF-A0A3C1S0C0-F1
#
_entry.id   AF-A0A3C1S0C0-F1
#
_cell.length_a   1.000
_cell.length_b   1.000
_cell.length_c   1.000
_cell.angle_alpha   90.00
_cell.angle_beta   90.00
_cell.angle_gamma   90.00
#
_symmetry.space_group_name_H-M   'P 1'
#
loop_
_entity.id
_entity.type
_entity.pdbx_description
1 polymer ?
#
loop_
_entity_poly.entity_id
_entity_poly.type
_entity_poly.pdbx_seq_one_letter_code
_entity_poly.pdbx_strand_id
1 'polypeptide(L)'
;MPQLSPHHTIASSGTSPRYIQSPSNYNGRSFLITPDQWPTLKKTFFLIRDLTIKIIKQQTHVIFLRHCIRHKAVPKGMNLDPNIPSFVKNNKLISRWNENISNLGLKLVKIVIKSLNASIKEFRNTLNSEILKLKTISSEQNFNSMYKQISKVSNKTFHQQVKTKNKKSFKLLNCCSVTFQHSDIFTVKSKQKCSKSPNNLRKNRRFRHPFSPPEKKTVVNLSQHFTPTACQINLLEKSLKFCPVPHILDKTETSADTNHFTAKMRRHKYHFDNQPTNSNTSIGNPPTPTSSNPSTKDSKISRPNMLKFGIKSQAIPTAWIPEAGVNQHLDEFCASITNHIALIPQRTDKDNLSPDERTALKDFIKNINKDIVIRPADKGGALVIQDRADYISACDSLLSDENFYKPLHYDPTQEISKKLTVLLKSLLSVFRLENLISIQDLQNRFPVAGRFYTLPKIHKPGSPPPGRPIVSGNGSVTEIISSFVDYFLKDLVPSLDSYIQDTTDFLRKLDALGPLPDNSVIFTLDVTSLYTNIPHTDGIAAAEKYLNKRESQEIPTQFLIKLMDFVLKNNNFSFNGQNFIQIQGTAMGTKMAPSYACLFMGDLERDILENSPDKPFLWVRFIDDIFGIWTHGMEKWHIFYEHLNSSHNHIKFVGSVSDTCIPFLDVEVHLDNGLISTDLYCKPTNSHNYLPWNSCHPKGTKKGIPYSQALRIRRICSEPHYFNKRLYQLGGYLRSCNYPPKYINPAFALVRSMPRSSALEYRQGQRNTRITFPITFHPNLRNLPQVLLEKYTNILLRDPNNKYTFKEPPMLAYRRPPNLRSLITRASITRQPDTHVPGFYDCLNTDCTIHTHNFTGNTFTSSVTKKTYRMIQTLDCNSHNIIYLVTCTKPDCQQQYVGETGRKHKDRCPEHLRDIKNASDVPVSVHFRLPGHTTKNFSVQVIEHCRKENTPFRKSREWYWQRVLKPQINKIHCSNTRRTSKPKPQKSVTFKTRPKGKNFKGIKEK
;
A
#
# COMPACT_ATOMS: atom_id res chain seq x y z
N MET A 1 -21.02 -2.69 -74.84
CA MET A 1 -21.86 -3.88 -75.02
C MET A 1 -21.15 -5.09 -74.41
N PRO A 2 -21.80 -6.02 -73.69
CA PRO A 2 -23.08 -5.93 -72.98
C PRO A 2 -22.98 -6.30 -71.47
N GLN A 3 -23.64 -5.47 -70.65
CA GLN A 3 -24.76 -5.75 -69.73
C GLN A 3 -24.81 -6.87 -68.65
N LEU A 4 -25.29 -6.41 -67.46
CA LEU A 4 -26.21 -7.02 -66.45
C LEU A 4 -25.61 -8.08 -65.49
N SER A 5 -25.75 -8.08 -64.16
CA SER A 5 -26.81 -7.65 -63.21
C SER A 5 -26.24 -7.46 -61.76
N PRO A 6 -27.01 -6.93 -60.77
CA PRO A 6 -26.50 -6.40 -59.50
C PRO A 6 -26.73 -7.30 -58.27
N HIS A 7 -25.73 -7.45 -57.40
CA HIS A 7 -25.88 -7.79 -55.98
C HIS A 7 -24.64 -7.35 -55.19
N HIS A 8 -24.79 -6.50 -54.18
CA HIS A 8 -24.30 -6.74 -52.81
C HIS A 8 -24.46 -5.52 -51.91
N THR A 9 -25.41 -5.67 -50.99
CA THR A 9 -25.69 -4.83 -49.83
C THR A 9 -24.55 -4.98 -48.81
N ILE A 10 -23.92 -3.86 -48.41
CA ILE A 10 -22.96 -3.80 -47.31
C ILE A 10 -23.72 -3.65 -45.99
N ALA A 11 -23.70 -4.71 -45.16
CA ALA A 11 -24.19 -4.68 -43.80
C ALA A 11 -23.25 -3.87 -42.90
N SER A 12 -23.77 -2.78 -42.33
CA SER A 12 -23.10 -1.99 -41.30
C SER A 12 -23.48 -2.54 -39.92
N SER A 13 -22.47 -2.90 -39.14
CA SER A 13 -22.59 -3.38 -37.75
C SER A 13 -22.98 -2.23 -36.81
N GLY A 14 -24.28 -1.99 -36.67
CA GLY A 14 -24.86 -1.10 -35.68
C GLY A 14 -24.92 -1.75 -34.30
N THR A 15 -24.35 -1.08 -33.31
CA THR A 15 -24.52 -1.39 -31.88
C THR A 15 -26.00 -1.38 -31.50
N SER A 16 -26.51 -2.55 -31.09
CA SER A 16 -27.90 -2.81 -30.72
C SER A 16 -28.40 -1.93 -29.56
N PRO A 17 -29.52 -1.18 -29.70
CA PRO A 17 -30.19 -0.50 -28.60
C PRO A 17 -30.92 -1.51 -27.71
N ARG A 18 -30.72 -1.41 -26.39
CA ARG A 18 -31.41 -2.25 -25.38
C ARG A 18 -32.93 -2.25 -25.59
N TYR A 19 -33.47 -3.45 -25.78
CA TYR A 19 -34.87 -3.79 -25.98
C TYR A 19 -35.81 -3.17 -24.93
N ILE A 20 -36.93 -2.60 -25.41
CA ILE A 20 -38.21 -2.65 -24.70
C ILE A 20 -38.75 -4.05 -25.03
N GLN A 21 -38.83 -4.94 -24.03
CA GLN A 21 -39.33 -6.29 -24.20
C GLN A 21 -40.81 -6.27 -24.62
N SER A 22 -41.22 -7.24 -25.44
CA SER A 22 -42.63 -7.53 -25.73
C SER A 22 -43.39 -7.88 -24.44
N PRO A 23 -44.68 -7.54 -24.33
CA PRO A 23 -45.49 -7.90 -23.17
C PRO A 23 -45.89 -9.37 -23.26
N SER A 24 -44.96 -10.28 -23.00
CA SER A 24 -45.29 -11.70 -22.87
C SER A 24 -44.62 -12.39 -21.68
N ASN A 25 -43.88 -11.68 -20.83
CA ASN A 25 -43.29 -12.29 -19.63
C ASN A 25 -43.12 -11.27 -18.49
N TYR A 26 -44.22 -10.88 -17.83
CA TYR A 26 -44.21 -10.36 -16.46
C TYR A 26 -45.59 -10.56 -15.82
N ASN A 27 -45.59 -11.16 -14.63
CA ASN A 27 -46.74 -11.51 -13.78
C ASN A 27 -47.94 -10.53 -13.83
N GLY A 28 -49.08 -11.02 -14.33
CA GLY A 28 -50.39 -10.76 -13.70
C GLY A 28 -51.02 -9.37 -13.80
N ARG A 29 -50.87 -8.63 -14.91
CA ARG A 29 -51.83 -7.58 -15.33
C ARG A 29 -51.91 -7.51 -16.85
N SER A 30 -53.06 -7.90 -17.40
CA SER A 30 -53.39 -7.82 -18.83
C SER A 30 -53.45 -6.36 -19.30
N PHE A 31 -52.49 -5.94 -20.11
CA PHE A 31 -52.58 -4.68 -20.85
C PHE A 31 -53.18 -4.97 -22.22
N LEU A 32 -54.42 -4.51 -22.45
CA LEU A 32 -55.08 -4.55 -23.75
C LEU A 32 -54.39 -3.54 -24.68
N ILE A 33 -53.40 -4.02 -25.44
CA ILE A 33 -52.87 -3.30 -26.60
C ILE A 33 -53.03 -4.27 -27.78
N THR A 34 -53.82 -3.90 -28.78
CA THR A 34 -53.94 -4.73 -29.98
C THR A 34 -52.60 -4.74 -30.73
N PRO A 35 -52.18 -5.88 -31.32
CA PRO A 35 -50.88 -6.01 -32.01
C PRO A 35 -50.62 -4.92 -33.06
N ASP A 36 -51.68 -4.40 -33.68
CA ASP A 36 -51.62 -3.39 -34.74
C ASP A 36 -51.29 -1.97 -34.22
N GLN A 37 -51.58 -1.66 -32.95
CA GLN A 37 -51.32 -0.35 -32.35
C GLN A 37 -49.89 -0.20 -31.81
N TRP A 38 -49.18 -1.32 -31.58
CA TRP A 38 -47.88 -1.34 -30.91
C TRP A 38 -46.73 -0.65 -31.68
N PRO A 39 -46.57 -0.80 -33.01
CA PRO A 39 -45.51 -0.12 -33.75
C PRO A 39 -45.63 1.40 -33.70
N THR A 40 -46.86 1.91 -33.82
CA THR A 40 -47.19 3.34 -33.76
C THR A 40 -46.94 3.91 -32.37
N LEU A 41 -47.42 3.24 -31.32
CA LEU A 41 -47.16 3.62 -29.92
C LEU A 41 -45.66 3.67 -29.58
N LYS A 42 -44.90 2.67 -30.05
CA LYS A 42 -43.45 2.58 -29.84
C LYS A 42 -42.70 3.72 -30.54
N LYS A 43 -43.09 4.07 -31.76
CA LYS A 43 -42.48 5.18 -32.53
C LYS A 43 -42.72 6.53 -31.86
N THR A 44 -43.97 6.81 -31.47
CA THR A 44 -44.35 8.05 -30.77
C THR A 44 -43.65 8.18 -29.42
N PHE A 45 -43.50 7.07 -28.66
CA PHE A 45 -42.78 7.06 -27.39
C PHE A 45 -41.30 7.44 -27.51
N PHE A 46 -40.58 6.85 -28.47
CA PHE A 46 -39.17 7.18 -28.68
C PHE A 46 -38.97 8.63 -29.13
N LEU A 47 -39.89 9.15 -29.94
CA LEU A 47 -39.87 10.55 -30.37
C LEU A 47 -40.06 11.51 -29.18
N ILE A 48 -41.05 11.28 -28.30
CA ILE A 48 -41.30 12.06 -27.08
C ILE A 48 -40.07 12.03 -26.15
N ARG A 49 -39.47 10.85 -25.95
CA ARG A 49 -38.24 10.70 -25.16
C ARG A 49 -37.10 11.54 -25.72
N ASP A 50 -36.87 11.47 -27.03
CA ASP A 50 -35.74 12.14 -27.68
C ASP A 50 -35.93 13.66 -27.72
N LEU A 51 -37.15 14.14 -27.97
CA LEU A 51 -37.52 15.56 -27.85
C LEU A 51 -37.31 16.08 -26.42
N THR A 52 -37.73 15.33 -25.40
CA THR A 52 -37.54 15.69 -24.00
C THR A 52 -36.05 15.81 -23.65
N ILE A 53 -35.21 14.89 -24.12
CA ILE A 53 -33.76 14.95 -23.94
C ILE A 53 -33.14 16.15 -24.66
N LYS A 54 -33.58 16.47 -25.89
CA LYS A 54 -33.11 17.65 -26.65
C LYS A 54 -33.42 18.95 -25.90
N ILE A 55 -34.65 19.10 -25.41
CA ILE A 55 -35.09 20.25 -24.61
C ILE A 55 -34.21 20.41 -23.36
N ILE A 56 -34.00 19.33 -22.60
CA ILE A 56 -33.16 19.34 -21.39
C ILE A 56 -31.72 19.78 -21.69
N LYS A 57 -31.12 19.27 -22.78
CA LYS A 57 -29.75 19.66 -23.20
C LYS A 57 -29.67 21.14 -23.56
N GLN A 58 -30.64 21.66 -24.29
CA GLN A 58 -30.67 23.08 -24.65
C GLN A 58 -30.94 23.98 -23.44
N GLN A 59 -31.87 23.61 -22.55
CA GLN A 59 -32.15 24.35 -21.31
C GLN A 59 -30.92 24.44 -20.41
N THR A 60 -30.20 23.33 -20.23
CA THR A 60 -28.95 23.31 -19.45
C THR A 60 -27.84 24.13 -20.10
N HIS A 61 -27.82 24.24 -21.44
CA HIS A 61 -26.96 25.18 -22.16
C HIS A 61 -27.35 26.65 -21.90
N VAL A 62 -28.64 26.98 -21.95
CA VAL A 62 -29.14 28.34 -21.65
C VAL A 62 -28.79 28.75 -20.21
N ILE A 63 -28.97 27.86 -19.23
CA ILE A 63 -28.59 28.11 -17.82
C ILE A 63 -27.09 28.43 -17.71
N PHE A 64 -26.23 27.64 -18.37
CA PHE A 64 -24.79 27.88 -18.38
C PHE A 64 -24.41 29.21 -19.07
N LEU A 65 -25.02 29.53 -20.21
CA LEU A 65 -24.73 30.76 -20.94
C LEU A 65 -25.23 32.02 -20.20
N ARG A 66 -26.39 31.94 -19.53
CA ARG A 66 -26.88 33.00 -18.64
C ARG A 66 -25.94 33.22 -17.45
N HIS A 67 -25.39 32.15 -16.89
CA HIS A 67 -24.36 32.23 -15.85
C HIS A 67 -23.09 32.92 -16.38
N CYS A 68 -22.66 32.62 -17.60
CA CYS A 68 -21.52 33.30 -18.25
C CYS A 68 -21.77 34.82 -18.42
N ILE A 69 -22.98 35.23 -18.85
CA ILE A 69 -23.37 36.65 -18.93
C ILE A 69 -23.29 37.33 -17.55
N ARG A 70 -23.83 36.68 -16.51
CA ARG A 70 -23.82 37.23 -15.13
C ARG A 70 -22.40 37.50 -14.62
N HIS A 71 -21.41 36.72 -15.08
CA HIS A 71 -20.00 36.87 -14.70
C HIS A 71 -19.14 37.56 -15.77
N LYS A 72 -19.73 38.22 -16.78
CA LYS A 72 -19.03 38.88 -17.90
C LYS A 72 -17.98 37.97 -18.59
N ALA A 73 -18.22 36.66 -18.62
CA ALA A 73 -17.28 35.68 -19.16
C ALA A 73 -17.76 35.14 -20.52
N VAL A 74 -16.85 35.06 -21.50
CA VAL A 74 -17.14 34.46 -22.81
C VAL A 74 -16.64 33.01 -22.82
N PRO A 75 -17.49 32.01 -23.13
CA PRO A 75 -17.05 30.62 -23.23
C PRO A 75 -15.93 30.46 -24.27
N LYS A 76 -14.91 29.63 -23.97
CA LYS A 76 -13.73 29.44 -24.85
C LYS A 76 -14.05 29.08 -26.31
N GLY A 77 -15.16 28.38 -26.57
CA GLY A 77 -15.62 28.04 -27.92
C GLY A 77 -16.38 29.15 -28.65
N MET A 78 -16.59 30.29 -28.01
CA MET A 78 -17.23 31.50 -28.54
C MET A 78 -16.30 32.72 -28.42
N ASN A 79 -15.03 32.49 -28.07
CA ASN A 79 -14.05 33.56 -28.00
C ASN A 79 -13.72 33.98 -29.43
N LEU A 80 -13.97 35.25 -29.75
CA LEU A 80 -13.59 35.83 -31.02
C LEU A 80 -12.10 36.15 -30.91
N ASP A 81 -11.27 35.51 -31.72
CA ASP A 81 -9.81 35.77 -31.76
C ASP A 81 -9.49 36.48 -33.08
N PRO A 82 -9.68 37.81 -33.17
CA PRO A 82 -9.15 38.55 -34.31
C PRO A 82 -7.64 38.70 -34.11
N ASN A 83 -6.87 38.26 -35.11
CA ASN A 83 -5.44 38.55 -35.22
C ASN A 83 -5.22 40.07 -35.01
N ILE A 84 -4.59 40.46 -33.90
CA ILE A 84 -4.17 41.85 -33.69
C ILE A 84 -3.05 42.15 -34.70
N PRO A 85 -3.15 43.20 -35.52
CA PRO A 85 -2.05 43.61 -36.40
C PRO A 85 -0.79 43.91 -35.57
N SER A 86 0.35 43.37 -35.99
CA SER A 86 1.61 43.35 -35.23
C SER A 86 2.22 44.73 -34.91
N PHE A 87 1.69 45.82 -35.48
CA PHE A 87 2.18 47.19 -35.28
C PHE A 87 1.52 47.93 -34.10
N VAL A 88 0.47 47.38 -33.47
CA VAL A 88 -0.18 48.03 -32.33
C VAL A 88 0.58 47.69 -31.03
N LYS A 89 1.54 48.54 -30.63
CA LYS A 89 2.29 48.43 -29.35
C LYS A 89 1.71 49.27 -28.20
N ASN A 90 0.62 50.00 -28.41
CA ASN A 90 0.01 50.85 -27.39
C ASN A 90 -0.94 50.06 -26.48
N ASN A 91 -0.55 49.90 -25.21
CA ASN A 91 -1.30 49.16 -24.19
C ASN A 91 -2.74 49.65 -24.00
N LYS A 92 -3.03 50.96 -24.17
CA LYS A 92 -4.40 51.50 -24.06
C LYS A 92 -5.29 51.02 -25.21
N LEU A 93 -4.76 50.97 -26.45
CA LEU A 93 -5.50 50.47 -27.61
C LEU A 93 -5.75 48.97 -27.53
N ILE A 94 -4.76 48.19 -27.07
CA ILE A 94 -4.90 46.74 -26.85
C ILE A 94 -5.98 46.46 -25.78
N SER A 95 -5.99 47.23 -24.70
CA SER A 95 -7.01 47.11 -23.65
C SER A 95 -8.41 47.41 -24.19
N ARG A 96 -8.59 48.51 -24.93
CA ARG A 96 -9.88 48.90 -25.52
C ARG A 96 -10.35 47.91 -26.60
N TRP A 97 -9.42 47.33 -27.36
CA TRP A 97 -9.69 46.27 -28.34
C TRP A 97 -10.17 44.98 -27.68
N ASN A 98 -9.48 44.52 -26.63
CA ASN A 98 -9.87 43.34 -25.85
C ASN A 98 -11.24 43.54 -25.17
N GLU A 99 -11.52 44.75 -24.68
CA GLU A 99 -12.82 45.11 -24.12
C GLU A 99 -13.94 45.03 -25.18
N ASN A 100 -13.71 45.58 -26.37
CA ASN A 100 -14.66 45.50 -27.49
C ASN A 100 -14.92 44.05 -27.93
N ILE A 101 -13.89 43.21 -28.03
CA ILE A 101 -14.02 41.78 -28.35
C ILE A 101 -14.84 41.05 -27.29
N SER A 102 -14.56 41.31 -26.01
CA SER A 102 -15.31 40.72 -24.91
C SER A 102 -16.79 41.13 -24.98
N ASN A 103 -17.07 42.40 -25.25
CA ASN A 103 -18.42 42.93 -25.44
C ASN A 103 -19.15 42.29 -26.65
N LEU A 104 -18.46 42.10 -27.78
CA LEU A 104 -18.97 41.37 -28.95
C LEU A 104 -19.24 39.90 -28.65
N GLY A 105 -18.34 39.22 -27.94
CA GLY A 105 -18.52 37.85 -27.49
C GLY A 105 -19.74 37.69 -26.57
N LEU A 106 -19.96 38.64 -25.66
CA LEU A 106 -21.17 38.68 -24.82
C LEU A 106 -22.45 38.94 -25.62
N LYS A 107 -22.41 39.80 -26.65
CA LYS A 107 -23.52 40.00 -27.60
C LYS A 107 -23.83 38.70 -28.35
N LEU A 108 -22.82 37.97 -28.82
CA LEU A 108 -22.98 36.66 -29.48
C LEU A 108 -23.62 35.64 -28.54
N VAL A 109 -23.19 35.59 -27.27
CA VAL A 109 -23.81 34.71 -26.26
C VAL A 109 -25.30 35.05 -26.07
N LYS A 110 -25.69 36.33 -26.06
CA LYS A 110 -27.10 36.75 -25.99
C LYS A 110 -27.90 36.26 -27.21
N ILE A 111 -27.34 36.38 -28.42
CA ILE A 111 -27.98 35.89 -29.67
C ILE A 111 -28.16 34.37 -29.63
N VAL A 112 -27.14 33.63 -29.20
CA VAL A 112 -27.23 32.16 -29.07
C VAL A 112 -28.27 31.75 -28.03
N ILE A 113 -28.40 32.47 -26.91
CA ILE A 113 -29.48 32.23 -25.94
C ILE A 113 -30.85 32.46 -26.59
N LYS A 114 -31.02 33.51 -27.41
CA LYS A 114 -32.27 33.79 -28.12
C LYS A 114 -32.62 32.65 -29.09
N SER A 115 -31.67 32.19 -29.90
CA SER A 115 -31.84 31.06 -30.83
C SER A 115 -32.16 29.74 -30.09
N LEU A 116 -31.44 29.43 -29.00
CA LEU A 116 -31.70 28.25 -28.19
C LEU A 116 -33.09 28.28 -27.55
N ASN A 117 -33.55 29.44 -27.06
CA ASN A 117 -34.90 29.57 -26.50
C ASN A 117 -36.00 29.40 -27.57
N ALA A 118 -35.77 29.90 -28.79
CA ALA A 118 -36.68 29.67 -29.92
C ALA A 118 -36.78 28.18 -30.27
N SER A 119 -35.63 27.48 -30.38
CA SER A 119 -35.58 26.03 -30.63
C SER A 119 -36.22 25.22 -29.49
N ILE A 120 -36.03 25.62 -28.23
CA ILE A 120 -36.72 25.00 -27.09
C ILE A 120 -38.24 25.17 -27.21
N LYS A 121 -38.72 26.35 -27.63
CA LYS A 121 -40.16 26.62 -27.82
C LYS A 121 -40.73 25.72 -28.91
N GLU A 122 -40.05 25.59 -30.06
CA GLU A 122 -40.44 24.71 -31.15
C GLU A 122 -40.49 23.23 -30.74
N PHE A 123 -39.44 22.75 -30.04
CA PHE A 123 -39.42 21.38 -29.52
C PHE A 123 -40.50 21.13 -28.48
N ARG A 124 -40.85 22.12 -27.64
CA ARG A 124 -41.97 22.00 -26.69
C ARG A 124 -43.31 21.92 -27.40
N ASN A 125 -43.52 22.72 -28.44
CA ASN A 125 -44.75 22.66 -29.23
C ASN A 125 -44.92 21.28 -29.89
N THR A 126 -43.83 20.77 -30.48
CA THR A 126 -43.80 19.43 -31.07
C THR A 126 -44.03 18.35 -30.01
N LEU A 127 -43.36 18.47 -28.86
CA LEU A 127 -43.53 17.53 -27.73
C LEU A 127 -44.98 17.51 -27.23
N ASN A 128 -45.62 18.67 -27.10
CA ASN A 128 -47.01 18.76 -26.65
C ASN A 128 -47.98 18.14 -27.66
N SER A 129 -47.76 18.35 -28.96
CA SER A 129 -48.54 17.70 -30.02
C SER A 129 -48.40 16.18 -29.97
N GLU A 130 -47.17 15.67 -29.84
CA GLU A 130 -46.91 14.21 -29.76
C GLU A 130 -47.44 13.59 -28.45
N ILE A 131 -47.39 14.31 -27.33
CA ILE A 131 -48.02 13.86 -26.08
C ILE A 131 -49.54 13.80 -26.23
N LEU A 132 -50.16 14.75 -26.93
CA LEU A 132 -51.60 14.74 -27.20
C LEU A 132 -51.99 13.54 -28.09
N LYS A 133 -51.20 13.26 -29.14
CA LYS A 133 -51.35 12.03 -29.95
C LYS A 133 -51.19 10.76 -29.12
N LEU A 134 -50.24 10.75 -28.18
CA LEU A 134 -50.06 9.59 -27.29
C LEU A 134 -51.27 9.40 -26.35
N LYS A 135 -51.88 10.50 -25.88
CA LYS A 135 -53.11 10.45 -25.06
C LYS A 135 -54.31 9.92 -25.83
N THR A 136 -54.44 10.25 -27.12
CA THR A 136 -55.58 9.79 -27.93
C THR A 136 -55.45 8.32 -28.38
N ILE A 137 -54.23 7.80 -28.50
CA ILE A 137 -53.96 6.44 -28.99
C ILE A 137 -53.77 5.41 -27.85
N SER A 138 -53.63 5.84 -26.60
CA SER A 138 -53.37 4.93 -25.46
C SER A 138 -54.41 5.05 -24.35
N SER A 139 -54.82 3.92 -23.77
CA SER A 139 -55.61 3.88 -22.53
C SER A 139 -54.88 4.63 -21.40
N GLU A 140 -55.61 5.26 -20.50
CA GLU A 140 -55.07 6.13 -19.44
C GLU A 140 -53.97 5.45 -18.57
N GLN A 141 -54.10 4.16 -18.28
CA GLN A 141 -53.09 3.39 -17.54
C GLN A 141 -51.77 3.21 -18.32
N ASN A 142 -51.84 2.99 -19.63
CA ASN A 142 -50.67 2.83 -20.50
C ASN A 142 -49.92 4.17 -20.66
N PHE A 143 -50.66 5.26 -20.86
CA PHE A 143 -50.10 6.61 -20.89
C PHE A 143 -49.30 6.92 -19.61
N ASN A 144 -49.89 6.68 -18.45
CA ASN A 144 -49.28 6.98 -17.15
C ASN A 144 -48.01 6.15 -16.89
N SER A 145 -47.99 4.88 -17.26
CA SER A 145 -46.79 4.02 -17.14
C SER A 145 -45.65 4.51 -18.04
N MET A 146 -45.94 4.80 -19.30
CA MET A 146 -44.96 5.27 -20.29
C MET A 146 -44.41 6.66 -19.91
N TYR A 147 -45.28 7.58 -19.50
CA TYR A 147 -44.88 8.91 -19.04
C TYR A 147 -43.96 8.85 -17.81
N LYS A 148 -44.23 7.91 -16.88
CA LYS A 148 -43.37 7.67 -15.70
C LYS A 148 -41.96 7.17 -16.08
N GLN A 149 -41.84 6.36 -17.13
CA GLN A 149 -40.53 5.94 -17.65
C GLN A 149 -39.76 7.09 -18.31
N ILE A 150 -40.44 7.94 -19.09
CA ILE A 150 -39.85 9.13 -19.70
C ILE A 150 -39.36 10.09 -18.61
N SER A 151 -40.17 10.35 -17.58
CA SER A 151 -39.79 11.19 -16.44
C SER A 151 -38.54 10.68 -15.72
N LYS A 152 -38.42 9.36 -15.49
CA LYS A 152 -37.20 8.75 -14.90
C LYS A 152 -35.95 8.97 -15.75
N VAL A 153 -36.01 8.75 -17.07
CA VAL A 153 -34.88 8.93 -17.99
C VAL A 153 -34.50 10.41 -18.11
N SER A 154 -35.49 11.29 -18.12
CA SER A 154 -35.35 12.73 -18.26
C SER A 154 -34.69 13.33 -17.02
N ASN A 155 -35.15 12.98 -15.82
CA ASN A 155 -34.55 13.42 -14.55
C ASN A 155 -33.09 12.95 -14.40
N LYS A 156 -32.80 11.70 -14.77
CA LYS A 156 -31.42 11.17 -14.75
C LYS A 156 -30.50 11.94 -15.71
N THR A 157 -30.98 12.24 -16.92
CA THR A 157 -30.21 12.98 -17.93
C THR A 157 -30.00 14.44 -17.53
N PHE A 158 -31.03 15.09 -16.96
CA PHE A 158 -30.96 16.44 -16.43
C PHE A 158 -29.92 16.57 -15.32
N HIS A 159 -29.97 15.70 -14.29
CA HIS A 159 -29.00 15.72 -13.19
C HIS A 159 -27.55 15.48 -13.67
N GLN A 160 -27.35 14.60 -14.65
CA GLN A 160 -26.02 14.34 -15.22
C GLN A 160 -25.49 15.56 -16.00
N GLN A 161 -26.32 16.21 -16.80
CA GLN A 161 -25.97 17.42 -17.56
C GLN A 161 -25.64 18.59 -16.63
N VAL A 162 -26.49 18.85 -15.62
CA VAL A 162 -26.30 19.91 -14.61
C VAL A 162 -25.01 19.69 -13.82
N LYS A 163 -24.72 18.45 -13.36
CA LYS A 163 -23.47 18.12 -12.66
C LYS A 163 -22.23 18.39 -13.51
N THR A 164 -22.30 18.15 -14.82
CA THR A 164 -21.18 18.36 -15.76
C THR A 164 -20.97 19.85 -16.05
N LYS A 165 -22.05 20.63 -16.17
CA LYS A 165 -22.00 22.07 -16.42
C LYS A 165 -21.61 22.86 -15.16
N ASN A 166 -22.11 22.49 -13.97
CA ASN A 166 -21.70 23.10 -12.69
C ASN A 166 -20.19 22.93 -12.43
N LYS A 167 -19.59 21.80 -12.81
CA LYS A 167 -18.12 21.61 -12.79
C LYS A 167 -17.37 22.57 -13.73
N LYS A 168 -17.96 22.94 -14.88
CA LYS A 168 -17.38 23.93 -15.81
C LYS A 168 -17.55 25.35 -15.28
N SER A 169 -18.70 25.68 -14.69
CA SER A 169 -18.96 26.97 -14.03
C SER A 169 -18.03 27.22 -12.83
N PHE A 170 -17.80 26.20 -11.99
CA PHE A 170 -16.84 26.29 -10.86
C PHE A 170 -15.40 26.55 -11.33
N LYS A 171 -15.00 26.04 -12.51
CA LYS A 171 -13.69 26.37 -13.10
C LYS A 171 -13.61 27.81 -13.62
N LEU A 172 -14.72 28.40 -14.05
CA LEU A 172 -14.78 29.81 -14.45
C LEU A 172 -14.69 30.75 -13.23
N LEU A 173 -15.37 30.41 -12.12
CA LEU A 173 -15.30 31.16 -10.85
C LEU A 173 -13.91 31.15 -10.22
N ASN A 174 -13.17 30.05 -10.33
CA ASN A 174 -11.77 29.97 -9.86
C ASN A 174 -10.76 30.70 -10.77
N CYS A 175 -11.14 31.14 -11.97
CA CYS A 175 -10.29 31.98 -12.82
C CYS A 175 -10.55 33.48 -12.64
N CYS A 176 -11.73 33.89 -12.13
CA CYS A 176 -12.06 35.30 -11.87
C CYS A 176 -11.77 35.77 -10.44
N SER A 177 -11.27 34.89 -9.56
CA SER A 177 -10.98 35.19 -8.14
C SER A 177 -9.49 35.37 -7.83
N VAL A 178 -8.63 35.50 -8.85
CA VAL A 178 -7.27 36.01 -8.67
C VAL A 178 -7.31 37.51 -8.94
N THR A 179 -7.43 38.29 -7.87
CA THR A 179 -7.06 39.71 -7.90
C THR A 179 -5.63 39.83 -8.40
N PHE A 180 -5.50 40.52 -9.52
CA PHE A 180 -4.23 40.97 -10.09
C PHE A 180 -3.49 41.82 -9.06
N GLN A 181 -2.31 41.36 -8.64
CA GLN A 181 -1.20 42.27 -8.39
C GLN A 181 -0.07 41.90 -9.33
N HIS A 182 0.35 42.90 -10.08
CA HIS A 182 1.39 42.89 -11.10
C HIS A 182 2.76 42.62 -10.50
N SER A 183 3.53 41.69 -11.09
CA SER A 183 4.81 41.99 -11.74
C SER A 183 5.28 40.75 -12.51
N ASP A 184 6.12 40.99 -13.51
CA ASP A 184 6.82 40.04 -14.38
C ASP A 184 6.08 39.50 -15.62
N ILE A 185 6.04 40.40 -16.60
CA ILE A 185 5.85 40.17 -18.03
C ILE A 185 7.21 39.80 -18.64
N PHE A 186 7.31 38.67 -19.35
CA PHE A 186 7.59 38.57 -20.79
C PHE A 186 7.91 37.10 -21.17
N THR A 187 6.96 36.44 -21.82
CA THR A 187 7.28 35.35 -22.78
C THR A 187 6.61 35.68 -24.11
N VAL A 188 7.46 36.04 -25.08
CA VAL A 188 7.12 36.15 -26.49
C VAL A 188 6.88 34.74 -27.03
N LYS A 189 5.64 34.45 -27.45
CA LYS A 189 5.33 33.31 -28.34
C LYS A 189 4.91 33.86 -29.69
N SER A 190 5.81 33.81 -30.66
CA SER A 190 5.46 33.93 -32.07
C SER A 190 4.85 32.60 -32.55
N LYS A 191 3.67 32.69 -33.16
CA LYS A 191 3.10 31.65 -34.03
C LYS A 191 3.41 32.07 -35.46
N GLN A 192 3.98 31.19 -36.27
CA GLN A 192 3.78 31.23 -37.73
C GLN A 192 2.73 30.19 -38.13
N LYS A 193 1.70 30.70 -38.81
CA LYS A 193 0.62 29.98 -39.47
C LYS A 193 1.14 29.43 -40.80
N CYS A 194 0.66 28.25 -41.21
CA CYS A 194 0.52 27.96 -42.64
C CYS A 194 -0.82 27.24 -42.90
N SER A 195 -1.27 27.43 -44.12
CA SER A 195 -2.65 27.54 -44.60
C SER A 195 -3.29 26.23 -45.09
N LYS A 196 -4.57 26.37 -45.43
CA LYS A 196 -5.58 25.46 -46.00
C LYS A 196 -5.09 24.30 -46.90
N SER A 197 -5.82 23.18 -46.79
CA SER A 197 -5.70 21.91 -47.51
C SER A 197 -5.89 22.02 -49.04
N PRO A 198 -5.42 21.03 -49.81
CA PRO A 198 -6.39 20.13 -50.48
C PRO A 198 -6.21 18.65 -50.14
N ASN A 199 -7.32 17.93 -50.23
CA ASN A 199 -7.44 16.49 -50.05
C ASN A 199 -6.56 15.67 -51.01
N ASN A 200 -6.04 14.58 -50.46
CA ASN A 200 -5.71 13.29 -51.08
C ASN A 200 -4.78 13.27 -52.31
N LEU A 201 -3.55 12.78 -52.11
CA LEU A 201 -3.07 11.50 -52.68
C LEU A 201 -1.70 11.11 -52.11
N ARG A 202 -1.65 9.89 -51.54
CA ARG A 202 -0.50 8.95 -51.55
C ARG A 202 0.90 9.48 -51.18
N LYS A 203 1.32 9.22 -49.93
CA LYS A 203 2.30 8.17 -49.55
C LYS A 203 2.76 8.39 -48.11
N ASN A 204 2.12 7.66 -47.19
CA ASN A 204 2.71 7.36 -45.90
C ASN A 204 4.03 6.58 -46.12
N ARG A 205 5.19 7.25 -46.15
CA ARG A 205 6.42 6.60 -45.70
C ARG A 205 6.36 6.50 -44.18
N ARG A 206 5.64 5.46 -43.73
CA ARG A 206 5.81 4.91 -42.40
C ARG A 206 7.29 4.56 -42.26
N PHE A 207 8.00 5.12 -41.28
CA PHE A 207 9.09 4.38 -40.66
C PHE A 207 8.47 3.14 -40.02
N ARG A 208 8.27 2.09 -40.83
CA ARG A 208 8.01 0.72 -40.36
C ARG A 208 9.38 0.12 -40.05
N HIS A 209 9.89 0.39 -38.86
CA HIS A 209 10.53 -0.70 -38.15
C HIS A 209 9.48 -1.27 -37.21
N PRO A 210 8.98 -2.49 -37.44
CA PRO A 210 8.23 -3.19 -36.41
C PRO A 210 9.22 -3.45 -35.27
N PHE A 211 9.10 -2.71 -34.18
CA PHE A 211 9.70 -3.14 -32.92
C PHE A 211 8.96 -4.40 -32.48
N SER A 212 9.50 -5.55 -32.85
CA SER A 212 9.18 -6.82 -32.21
C SER A 212 9.80 -6.77 -30.82
N PRO A 213 9.02 -6.86 -29.73
CA PRO A 213 9.60 -7.04 -28.41
C PRO A 213 10.53 -8.27 -28.46
N PRO A 214 11.73 -8.23 -27.84
CA PRO A 214 12.59 -9.40 -27.75
C PRO A 214 11.84 -10.57 -27.10
N GLU A 215 12.22 -11.79 -27.45
CA GLU A 215 11.65 -13.01 -26.87
C GLU A 215 11.66 -12.93 -25.34
N LYS A 216 10.49 -13.16 -24.75
CA LYS A 216 10.28 -13.11 -23.31
C LYS A 216 10.96 -14.32 -22.66
N LYS A 217 12.21 -14.17 -22.23
CA LYS A 217 12.83 -15.11 -21.27
C LYS A 217 12.30 -14.83 -19.85
N THR A 218 10.99 -14.90 -19.66
CA THR A 218 10.32 -14.63 -18.38
C THR A 218 10.33 -15.82 -17.45
N VAL A 219 10.37 -17.02 -18.01
CA VAL A 219 10.40 -18.29 -17.28
C VAL A 219 11.57 -19.11 -17.81
N VAL A 220 12.43 -19.57 -16.90
CA VAL A 220 13.58 -20.41 -17.18
C VAL A 220 13.32 -21.74 -16.49
N ASN A 221 13.13 -22.80 -17.28
CA ASN A 221 13.01 -24.14 -16.74
C ASN A 221 14.38 -24.82 -16.77
N LEU A 222 14.92 -25.10 -15.59
CA LEU A 222 16.17 -25.84 -15.39
C LEU A 222 15.91 -27.27 -14.92
N SER A 223 14.65 -27.63 -14.64
CA SER A 223 14.30 -28.99 -14.22
C SER A 223 14.40 -29.94 -15.40
N GLN A 224 15.02 -31.10 -15.16
CA GLN A 224 15.08 -32.20 -16.12
C GLN A 224 13.87 -33.13 -15.98
N HIS A 225 13.19 -33.11 -14.83
CA HIS A 225 12.09 -34.02 -14.50
C HIS A 225 10.70 -33.37 -14.58
N PHE A 226 10.62 -32.05 -14.76
CA PHE A 226 9.37 -31.31 -14.85
C PHE A 226 9.30 -30.47 -16.13
N THR A 227 8.35 -30.82 -17.00
CA THR A 227 8.00 -30.04 -18.18
C THR A 227 6.68 -29.31 -17.94
N PRO A 228 6.69 -27.97 -17.78
CA PRO A 228 5.46 -27.23 -17.54
C PRO A 228 4.54 -27.26 -18.75
N THR A 229 3.23 -27.43 -18.53
CA THR A 229 2.22 -27.35 -19.60
C THR A 229 2.10 -25.92 -20.14
N ALA A 230 1.54 -25.75 -21.34
CA ALA A 230 1.33 -24.41 -21.92
C ALA A 230 0.55 -23.47 -20.99
N CYS A 231 -0.48 -23.95 -20.28
CA CYS A 231 -1.25 -23.16 -19.32
C CYS A 231 -0.42 -22.78 -18.08
N GLN A 232 0.47 -23.66 -17.60
CA GLN A 232 1.40 -23.35 -16.52
C GLN A 232 2.42 -22.28 -16.96
N ILE A 233 2.99 -22.40 -18.15
CA ILE A 233 3.90 -21.38 -18.71
C ILE A 233 3.16 -20.04 -18.81
N ASN A 234 1.98 -20.01 -19.44
CA ASN A 234 1.15 -18.81 -19.60
C ASN A 234 0.81 -18.11 -18.27
N LEU A 235 0.64 -18.87 -17.19
CA LEU A 235 0.45 -18.34 -15.83
C LEU A 235 1.74 -17.71 -15.29
N LEU A 236 2.87 -18.40 -15.41
CA LEU A 236 4.16 -17.95 -14.88
C LEU A 236 4.72 -16.73 -15.64
N GLU A 237 4.47 -16.65 -16.95
CA GLU A 237 4.83 -15.49 -17.80
C GLU A 237 4.08 -14.20 -17.45
N LYS A 238 2.98 -14.28 -16.67
CA LYS A 238 2.28 -13.07 -16.18
C LYS A 238 3.12 -12.26 -15.18
N SER A 239 4.31 -12.73 -14.80
CA SER A 239 5.22 -12.18 -13.79
C SER A 239 4.80 -12.50 -12.36
N LEU A 240 5.80 -12.71 -11.49
CA LEU A 240 5.68 -12.82 -10.05
C LEU A 240 4.92 -11.67 -9.37
N LYS A 241 4.84 -10.50 -10.02
CA LYS A 241 4.12 -9.32 -9.54
C LYS A 241 2.61 -9.41 -9.78
N PHE A 242 2.14 -10.32 -10.62
CA PHE A 242 0.73 -10.47 -10.95
C PHE A 242 -0.09 -10.91 -9.74
N CYS A 243 -1.13 -10.15 -9.41
CA CYS A 243 -2.17 -10.57 -8.48
C CYS A 243 -3.33 -11.25 -9.23
N PRO A 244 -3.57 -12.55 -9.01
CA PRO A 244 -4.81 -13.18 -9.41
C PRO A 244 -5.98 -12.58 -8.62
N VAL A 245 -7.18 -12.54 -9.22
CA VAL A 245 -8.39 -12.11 -8.50
C VAL A 245 -8.75 -13.17 -7.46
N PRO A 246 -8.90 -12.81 -6.18
CA PRO A 246 -9.48 -13.71 -5.18
C PRO A 246 -10.95 -13.95 -5.51
N HIS A 247 -11.39 -15.22 -5.50
CA HIS A 247 -12.80 -15.57 -5.77
C HIS A 247 -13.74 -15.11 -4.66
N ILE A 248 -13.23 -15.03 -3.44
CA ILE A 248 -13.98 -14.72 -2.22
C ILE A 248 -13.27 -13.58 -1.51
N LEU A 249 -14.03 -12.56 -1.11
CA LEU A 249 -13.58 -11.53 -0.18
C LEU A 249 -13.34 -12.14 1.21
N ASP A 250 -12.13 -12.02 1.74
CA ASP A 250 -11.81 -12.45 3.10
C ASP A 250 -12.53 -11.54 4.12
N LYS A 251 -13.69 -11.99 4.59
CA LYS A 251 -14.49 -11.27 5.60
C LYS A 251 -13.79 -11.20 6.95
N THR A 252 -12.94 -12.17 7.28
CA THR A 252 -12.23 -12.19 8.57
C THR A 252 -11.17 -11.11 8.61
N GLU A 253 -10.32 -11.04 7.58
CA GLU A 253 -9.33 -9.99 7.41
C GLU A 253 -10.01 -8.62 7.28
N THR A 254 -11.02 -8.52 6.42
CA THR A 254 -11.74 -7.26 6.18
C THR A 254 -12.43 -6.73 7.45
N SER A 255 -13.03 -7.62 8.26
CA SER A 255 -13.63 -7.23 9.53
C SER A 255 -12.57 -6.81 10.55
N ALA A 256 -11.44 -7.52 10.61
CA ALA A 256 -10.32 -7.15 11.48
C ALA A 256 -9.75 -5.78 11.12
N ASP A 257 -9.55 -5.50 9.83
CA ASP A 257 -9.10 -4.20 9.32
C ASP A 257 -10.07 -3.08 9.68
N THR A 258 -11.36 -3.33 9.51
CA THR A 258 -12.42 -2.36 9.83
C THR A 258 -12.43 -2.05 11.33
N ASN A 259 -12.38 -3.09 12.17
CA ASN A 259 -12.32 -2.94 13.63
C ASN A 259 -11.05 -2.18 14.06
N HIS A 260 -9.91 -2.47 13.44
CA HIS A 260 -8.66 -1.77 13.71
C HIS A 260 -8.74 -0.30 13.32
N PHE A 261 -9.36 0.01 12.18
CA PHE A 261 -9.59 1.39 11.76
C PHE A 261 -10.52 2.15 12.71
N THR A 262 -11.65 1.55 13.11
CA THR A 262 -12.56 2.13 14.13
C THR A 262 -11.84 2.39 15.44
N ALA A 263 -11.04 1.42 15.91
CA ALA A 263 -10.23 1.57 17.11
C ALA A 263 -9.26 2.76 17.00
N LYS A 264 -8.60 2.91 15.84
CA LYS A 264 -7.67 4.01 15.57
C LYS A 264 -8.38 5.36 15.56
N MET A 265 -9.55 5.46 14.93
CA MET A 265 -10.35 6.68 14.91
C MET A 265 -10.77 7.11 16.31
N ARG A 266 -11.28 6.18 17.13
CA ARG A 266 -11.70 6.45 18.52
C ARG A 266 -10.52 6.92 19.38
N ARG A 267 -9.38 6.22 19.31
CA ARG A 267 -8.17 6.64 20.04
C ARG A 267 -7.73 8.05 19.65
N HIS A 268 -7.76 8.37 18.36
CA HIS A 268 -7.37 9.70 17.90
C HIS A 268 -8.28 10.79 18.47
N LYS A 269 -9.61 10.58 18.47
CA LYS A 269 -10.58 11.48 19.09
C LYS A 269 -10.34 11.65 20.59
N TYR A 270 -10.18 10.54 21.31
CA TYR A 270 -9.94 10.60 22.75
C TYR A 270 -8.67 11.37 23.10
N HIS A 271 -7.57 11.13 22.39
CA HIS A 271 -6.32 11.85 22.65
C HIS A 271 -6.42 13.34 22.34
N PHE A 272 -7.23 13.71 21.34
CA PHE A 272 -7.51 15.11 21.03
C PHE A 272 -8.33 15.78 22.15
N ASP A 273 -9.36 15.10 22.66
CA ASP A 273 -10.24 15.63 23.70
C ASP A 273 -9.57 15.78 25.07
N ASN A 274 -8.55 14.98 25.36
CA ASN A 274 -7.84 14.98 26.65
C ASN A 274 -6.47 15.67 26.59
N GLN A 275 -6.20 16.49 25.56
CA GLN A 275 -5.04 17.38 25.62
C GLN A 275 -5.33 18.49 26.65
N PRO A 276 -4.40 18.80 27.57
CA PRO A 276 -4.61 19.88 28.52
C PRO A 276 -4.78 21.19 27.75
N THR A 277 -5.99 21.73 27.79
CA THR A 277 -6.27 23.07 27.29
C THR A 277 -5.59 24.05 28.23
N ASN A 278 -4.57 24.75 27.76
CA ASN A 278 -4.17 26.02 28.39
C ASN A 278 -5.38 26.95 28.28
N SER A 279 -6.18 26.99 29.33
CA SER A 279 -7.30 27.91 29.48
C SER A 279 -6.74 29.30 29.69
N ASN A 280 -6.55 30.03 28.59
CA ASN A 280 -6.69 31.49 28.48
C ASN A 280 -6.35 31.93 27.05
N THR A 281 -7.30 31.82 26.13
CA THR A 281 -7.42 32.77 25.01
C THR A 281 -8.85 32.75 24.50
N SER A 282 -9.55 33.86 24.73
CA SER A 282 -10.74 34.30 24.03
C SER A 282 -10.56 34.27 22.52
N ILE A 283 -11.59 33.79 21.83
CA ILE A 283 -12.02 34.06 20.45
C ILE A 283 -11.03 34.89 19.61
N GLY A 284 -10.30 34.23 18.70
CA GLY A 284 -9.60 34.90 17.59
C GLY A 284 -8.22 34.32 17.27
N ASN A 285 -8.14 33.59 16.15
CA ASN A 285 -6.95 33.08 15.45
C ASN A 285 -6.31 31.76 15.94
N PRO A 286 -5.93 30.85 15.01
CA PRO A 286 -5.31 29.56 15.33
C PRO A 286 -3.80 29.73 15.63
N PRO A 287 -3.22 28.97 16.58
CA PRO A 287 -1.79 28.98 16.81
C PRO A 287 -1.06 28.21 15.69
N THR A 288 0.00 28.84 15.18
CA THR A 288 1.04 28.23 14.34
C THR A 288 1.84 27.21 15.15
N PRO A 289 2.20 26.04 14.59
CA PRO A 289 3.03 25.07 15.30
C PRO A 289 4.50 25.49 15.20
N THR A 290 5.03 26.11 16.25
CA THR A 290 6.48 26.21 16.49
C THR A 290 6.96 25.02 17.31
N SER A 291 8.14 24.53 16.92
CA SER A 291 8.93 23.54 17.63
C SER A 291 9.50 24.13 18.92
N SER A 292 9.28 23.50 20.08
CA SER A 292 10.30 23.24 21.12
C SER A 292 9.71 22.74 22.44
N ASN A 293 10.41 21.76 23.01
CA ASN A 293 10.54 21.32 24.41
C ASN A 293 9.31 21.01 25.29
N PRO A 294 9.24 19.80 25.88
CA PRO A 294 8.43 19.54 27.07
C PRO A 294 9.31 19.57 28.34
N SER A 295 9.19 20.64 29.12
CA SER A 295 9.55 20.64 30.53
C SER A 295 8.31 21.04 31.34
N THR A 296 7.68 20.08 32.01
CA THR A 296 7.17 20.21 33.39
C THR A 296 6.56 18.90 33.86
N LYS A 297 6.76 18.65 35.15
CA LYS A 297 6.57 17.41 35.90
C LYS A 297 5.09 17.09 36.07
N ASP A 298 4.71 15.86 35.73
CA ASP A 298 3.72 15.10 36.50
C ASP A 298 4.03 13.59 36.39
N SER A 299 4.31 13.02 37.55
CA SER A 299 4.85 11.69 37.77
C SER A 299 3.79 10.59 37.61
N LYS A 300 3.66 10.04 36.40
CA LYS A 300 3.31 8.62 36.18
C LYS A 300 4.16 8.10 35.02
N ILE A 301 5.01 7.11 35.33
CA ILE A 301 6.04 6.47 34.49
C ILE A 301 5.61 6.41 33.02
N SER A 302 6.12 7.36 32.24
CA SER A 302 6.01 7.34 30.78
C SER A 302 7.01 6.32 30.27
N ARG A 303 6.54 5.23 29.65
CA ARG A 303 7.43 4.28 28.97
C ARG A 303 8.31 5.04 27.97
N PRO A 304 9.63 4.76 27.89
CA PRO A 304 10.46 5.42 26.90
C PRO A 304 9.95 5.13 25.48
N ASN A 305 9.82 6.18 24.68
CA ASN A 305 9.14 6.09 23.39
C ASN A 305 10.11 5.58 22.32
N MET A 306 10.18 4.26 22.11
CA MET A 306 11.01 3.61 21.07
C MET A 306 10.77 4.13 19.63
N LEU A 307 9.65 4.84 19.40
CA LEU A 307 9.42 5.59 18.16
C LEU A 307 10.51 6.63 17.91
N LYS A 308 11.17 7.16 18.96
CA LYS A 308 12.33 8.06 18.86
C LYS A 308 13.45 7.40 18.06
N PHE A 309 13.72 6.11 18.30
CA PHE A 309 14.77 5.34 17.63
C PHE A 309 14.28 4.62 16.35
N GLY A 310 13.16 5.05 15.76
CA GLY A 310 12.65 4.49 14.52
C GLY A 310 12.17 3.03 14.59
N ILE A 311 12.23 2.40 15.77
CA ILE A 311 11.73 1.06 16.01
C ILE A 311 10.23 1.15 16.25
N LYS A 312 9.45 0.46 15.41
CA LYS A 312 8.06 0.18 15.72
C LYS A 312 8.06 -0.65 17.00
N SER A 313 7.71 -0.03 18.11
CA SER A 313 7.66 -0.72 19.40
C SER A 313 6.94 -2.06 19.23
N GLN A 314 7.52 -3.13 19.79
CA GLN A 314 6.77 -4.37 20.01
C GLN A 314 5.55 -4.15 20.91
N ALA A 315 5.41 -2.95 21.51
CA ALA A 315 4.14 -2.46 22.00
C ALA A 315 3.10 -2.47 20.87
N ILE A 316 2.38 -3.57 20.84
CA ILE A 316 1.20 -3.49 21.66
C ILE A 316 0.07 -2.59 21.18
N PRO A 317 -0.22 -2.26 19.89
CA PRO A 317 -1.55 -1.83 19.50
C PRO A 317 -2.31 -0.73 20.21
N THR A 318 -1.85 -0.08 21.29
CA THR A 318 -2.68 0.17 22.50
C THR A 318 -4.05 -0.49 22.37
N ALA A 319 -4.17 -1.79 22.67
CA ALA A 319 -5.45 -2.53 22.51
C ALA A 319 -6.64 -1.90 23.26
N TRP A 320 -6.35 -0.90 24.07
CA TRP A 320 -7.31 0.06 24.58
C TRP A 320 -8.00 0.83 23.45
N ILE A 321 -9.32 0.72 23.44
CA ILE A 321 -10.22 1.45 22.57
C ILE A 321 -11.13 2.22 23.53
N PRO A 322 -11.26 3.55 23.39
CA PRO A 322 -12.28 4.29 24.13
C PRO A 322 -13.65 3.64 23.98
N GLU A 323 -14.47 3.69 25.03
CA GLU A 323 -15.83 3.13 25.00
C GLU A 323 -16.64 3.75 23.85
N ALA A 324 -17.48 2.92 23.22
CA ALA A 324 -18.43 3.40 22.23
C ALA A 324 -19.52 4.22 22.92
N GLY A 325 -20.06 5.23 22.24
CA GLY A 325 -21.10 6.13 22.74
C GLY A 325 -20.59 7.48 23.23
N VAL A 326 -19.27 7.68 23.34
CA VAL A 326 -18.68 8.97 23.73
C VAL A 326 -18.84 10.03 22.63
N ASN A 327 -18.81 9.63 21.36
CA ASN A 327 -19.09 10.52 20.23
C ASN A 327 -20.01 9.82 19.23
N GLN A 328 -21.30 10.16 19.27
CA GLN A 328 -22.33 9.51 18.47
C GLN A 328 -22.04 9.59 16.97
N HIS A 329 -21.61 10.75 16.46
CA HIS A 329 -21.33 10.94 15.03
C HIS A 329 -20.13 10.12 14.53
N LEU A 330 -19.09 9.99 15.35
CA LEU A 330 -17.94 9.14 15.05
C LEU A 330 -18.33 7.66 15.05
N ASP A 331 -19.15 7.24 16.00
CA ASP A 331 -19.63 5.86 16.09
C ASP A 331 -20.60 5.53 14.94
N GLU A 332 -21.49 6.45 14.57
CA GLU A 332 -22.35 6.34 13.38
C GLU A 332 -21.53 6.26 12.09
N PHE A 333 -20.47 7.06 11.97
CA PHE A 333 -19.53 6.98 10.84
C PHE A 333 -18.88 5.60 10.76
N CYS A 334 -18.33 5.10 11.87
CA CYS A 334 -17.68 3.79 11.91
C CYS A 334 -18.66 2.64 11.65
N ALA A 335 -19.86 2.70 12.24
CA ALA A 335 -20.93 1.72 12.02
C ALA A 335 -21.39 1.71 10.57
N SER A 336 -21.55 2.88 9.96
CA SER A 336 -21.97 3.02 8.56
C SER A 336 -20.98 2.37 7.59
N ILE A 337 -19.67 2.51 7.86
CA ILE A 337 -18.62 1.84 7.07
C ILE A 337 -18.68 0.34 7.26
N THR A 338 -18.76 -0.12 8.50
CA THR A 338 -18.81 -1.54 8.85
C THR A 338 -20.01 -2.23 8.19
N ASN A 339 -21.18 -1.61 8.27
CA ASN A 339 -22.41 -2.09 7.65
C ASN A 339 -22.31 -2.06 6.12
N HIS A 340 -21.73 -1.01 5.54
CA HIS A 340 -21.54 -0.95 4.09
C HIS A 340 -20.66 -2.09 3.59
N ILE A 341 -19.54 -2.35 4.26
CA ILE A 341 -18.62 -3.44 3.92
C ILE A 341 -19.31 -4.81 4.08
N ALA A 342 -20.12 -4.99 5.12
CA ALA A 342 -20.87 -6.23 5.35
C ALA A 342 -21.86 -6.57 4.21
N LEU A 343 -22.41 -5.54 3.55
CA LEU A 343 -23.34 -5.66 2.42
C LEU A 343 -22.66 -5.88 1.06
N ILE A 344 -21.32 -5.79 0.99
CA ILE A 344 -20.60 -5.98 -0.28
C ILE A 344 -20.67 -7.47 -0.68
N PRO A 345 -20.97 -7.78 -1.96
CA PRO A 345 -21.00 -9.15 -2.44
C PRO A 345 -19.69 -9.90 -2.15
N GLN A 346 -19.82 -11.16 -1.72
CA GLN A 346 -18.66 -11.99 -1.36
C GLN A 346 -17.90 -12.49 -2.58
N ARG A 347 -18.61 -12.90 -3.62
CA ARG A 347 -18.04 -13.51 -4.81
C ARG A 347 -17.78 -12.47 -5.88
N THR A 348 -16.74 -12.69 -6.67
CA THR A 348 -16.46 -11.90 -7.86
C THR A 348 -16.99 -12.61 -9.10
N ASP A 349 -17.73 -11.91 -9.95
CA ASP A 349 -18.23 -12.48 -11.21
C ASP A 349 -17.17 -12.54 -12.32
N LYS A 350 -15.97 -11.98 -12.09
CA LYS A 350 -14.93 -11.85 -13.11
C LYS A 350 -13.58 -12.29 -12.59
N ASP A 351 -13.05 -13.32 -13.23
CA ASP A 351 -11.68 -13.79 -13.07
C ASP A 351 -10.73 -13.04 -14.01
N ASN A 352 -9.45 -12.97 -13.64
CA ASN A 352 -8.37 -12.50 -14.51
C ASN A 352 -7.39 -13.63 -14.91
N LEU A 353 -7.72 -14.87 -14.58
CA LEU A 353 -7.11 -16.11 -15.07
C LEU A 353 -8.13 -16.94 -15.85
N SER A 354 -7.68 -17.73 -16.82
CA SER A 354 -8.52 -18.78 -17.42
C SER A 354 -8.79 -19.92 -16.41
N PRO A 355 -9.79 -20.80 -16.65
CA PRO A 355 -10.02 -21.97 -15.82
C PRO A 355 -8.77 -22.85 -15.68
N ASP A 356 -8.04 -23.08 -16.78
CA ASP A 356 -6.84 -23.91 -16.78
C ASP A 356 -5.68 -23.25 -16.04
N GLU A 357 -5.48 -21.94 -16.22
CA GLU A 357 -4.49 -21.17 -15.45
C GLU A 357 -4.82 -21.19 -13.95
N ARG A 358 -6.11 -21.21 -13.60
CA ARG A 358 -6.57 -21.28 -12.21
C ARG A 358 -6.30 -22.65 -11.60
N THR A 359 -6.51 -23.72 -12.36
CA THR A 359 -6.15 -25.09 -11.97
C THR A 359 -4.64 -25.21 -11.81
N ALA A 360 -3.86 -24.76 -12.80
CA ALA A 360 -2.40 -24.72 -12.73
C ALA A 360 -1.87 -23.97 -11.50
N LEU A 361 -2.48 -22.83 -11.13
CA LEU A 361 -2.11 -22.11 -9.91
C LEU A 361 -2.38 -22.94 -8.65
N LYS A 362 -3.52 -23.63 -8.57
CA LYS A 362 -3.83 -24.51 -7.44
C LYS A 362 -2.84 -25.65 -7.35
N ASP A 363 -2.46 -26.23 -8.48
CA ASP A 363 -1.49 -27.33 -8.54
C ASP A 363 -0.11 -26.88 -8.06
N PHE A 364 0.38 -25.73 -8.53
CA PHE A 364 1.63 -25.14 -8.03
C PHE A 364 1.58 -24.87 -6.53
N ILE A 365 0.47 -24.35 -6.00
CA ILE A 365 0.31 -24.11 -4.56
C ILE A 365 0.29 -25.44 -3.78
N LYS A 366 -0.38 -26.47 -4.30
CA LYS A 366 -0.51 -27.78 -3.66
C LYS A 366 0.83 -28.53 -3.61
N ASN A 367 1.63 -28.43 -4.69
CA ASN A 367 2.87 -29.16 -4.88
C ASN A 367 4.14 -28.32 -4.68
N ILE A 368 4.01 -27.12 -4.10
CA ILE A 368 5.13 -26.23 -3.84
C ILE A 368 6.25 -26.93 -3.04
N ASN A 369 7.48 -26.87 -3.55
CA ASN A 369 8.69 -27.44 -2.94
C ASN A 369 8.62 -28.96 -2.65
N LYS A 370 7.78 -29.72 -3.38
CA LYS A 370 7.79 -31.19 -3.35
C LYS A 370 8.89 -31.75 -4.25
N ASP A 371 8.68 -31.63 -5.56
CA ASP A 371 9.61 -32.16 -6.57
C ASP A 371 10.39 -31.01 -7.24
N ILE A 372 9.75 -29.84 -7.35
CA ILE A 372 10.32 -28.63 -7.94
C ILE A 372 10.38 -27.48 -6.95
N VAL A 373 11.36 -26.61 -7.14
CA VAL A 373 11.52 -25.34 -6.42
C VAL A 373 11.38 -24.19 -7.42
N ILE A 374 10.47 -23.26 -7.11
CA ILE A 374 10.24 -22.07 -7.93
C ILE A 374 10.81 -20.84 -7.21
N ARG A 375 11.77 -20.15 -7.85
CA ARG A 375 12.44 -18.97 -7.30
C ARG A 375 12.53 -17.84 -8.32
N PRO A 376 12.51 -16.58 -7.87
CA PRO A 376 12.96 -15.48 -8.73
C PRO A 376 14.45 -15.64 -9.02
N ALA A 377 14.85 -15.38 -10.26
CA ALA A 377 16.26 -15.21 -10.60
C ALA A 377 16.86 -14.03 -9.82
N ASP A 378 18.17 -14.11 -9.56
CA ASP A 378 18.92 -13.05 -8.87
C ASP A 378 18.88 -11.71 -9.63
N LYS A 379 18.99 -11.76 -10.96
CA LYS A 379 18.95 -10.60 -11.86
C LYS A 379 17.94 -10.82 -12.99
N GLY A 380 17.51 -9.73 -13.62
CA GLY A 380 16.68 -9.79 -14.84
C GLY A 380 15.17 -10.00 -14.64
N GLY A 381 14.73 -10.36 -13.43
CA GLY A 381 13.31 -10.49 -13.11
C GLY A 381 12.62 -11.72 -13.72
N ALA A 382 13.39 -12.70 -14.16
CA ALA A 382 12.92 -14.01 -14.60
C ALA A 382 12.48 -14.87 -13.41
N LEU A 383 11.63 -15.85 -13.70
CA LEU A 383 11.26 -16.94 -12.81
C LEU A 383 12.07 -18.19 -13.17
N VAL A 384 12.61 -18.88 -12.18
CA VAL A 384 13.37 -20.12 -12.36
C VAL A 384 12.59 -21.28 -11.74
N ILE A 385 12.41 -22.33 -12.51
CA ILE A 385 11.91 -23.63 -12.06
C ILE A 385 13.10 -24.58 -12.11
N GLN A 386 13.36 -25.31 -11.04
CA GLN A 386 14.46 -26.28 -10.98
C GLN A 386 14.08 -27.44 -10.07
N ASP A 387 14.74 -28.58 -10.25
CA ASP A 387 14.53 -29.76 -9.42
C ASP A 387 14.89 -29.45 -7.96
N ARG A 388 14.13 -30.01 -7.03
CA ARG A 388 14.34 -29.80 -5.59
C ARG A 388 15.72 -30.29 -5.17
N ALA A 389 16.18 -31.41 -5.72
CA ALA A 389 17.49 -32.00 -5.43
C ALA A 389 18.62 -31.04 -5.86
N ASP A 390 18.57 -30.54 -7.09
CA ASP A 390 19.55 -29.57 -7.62
C ASP A 390 19.58 -28.29 -6.80
N TYR A 391 18.42 -27.78 -6.39
CA TYR A 391 18.35 -26.61 -5.52
C TYR A 391 19.01 -26.84 -4.15
N ILE A 392 18.77 -28.01 -3.56
CA ILE A 392 19.38 -28.39 -2.28
C ILE A 392 20.88 -28.51 -2.45
N SER A 393 21.36 -29.24 -3.46
CA SER A 393 22.78 -29.39 -3.77
C SER A 393 23.49 -28.04 -3.95
N ALA A 394 22.89 -27.10 -4.68
CA ALA A 394 23.42 -25.75 -4.87
C ALA A 394 23.46 -24.92 -3.56
N CYS A 395 22.55 -25.18 -2.62
CA CYS A 395 22.56 -24.54 -1.31
C CYS A 395 23.59 -25.19 -0.38
N ASP A 396 23.65 -26.52 -0.37
CA ASP A 396 24.58 -27.28 0.46
C ASP A 396 26.03 -27.00 0.06
N SER A 397 26.31 -26.83 -1.24
CA SER A 397 27.64 -26.41 -1.74
C SER A 397 28.09 -25.05 -1.21
N LEU A 398 27.15 -24.16 -0.86
CA LEU A 398 27.46 -22.87 -0.22
C LEU A 398 27.62 -23.01 1.29
N LEU A 399 26.77 -23.84 1.91
CA LEU A 399 26.74 -24.05 3.35
C LEU A 399 27.87 -24.97 3.85
N SER A 400 28.51 -25.73 2.95
CA SER A 400 29.68 -26.55 3.22
C SER A 400 30.98 -25.74 3.32
N ASP A 401 30.97 -24.45 2.99
CA ASP A 401 32.14 -23.59 3.17
C ASP A 401 32.32 -23.23 4.65
N GLU A 402 33.20 -23.98 5.32
CA GLU A 402 33.51 -23.83 6.74
C GLU A 402 34.17 -22.50 7.10
N ASN A 403 34.63 -21.72 6.12
CA ASN A 403 35.13 -20.37 6.37
C ASN A 403 33.99 -19.39 6.72
N PHE A 404 32.78 -19.64 6.22
CA PHE A 404 31.64 -18.74 6.39
C PHE A 404 30.52 -19.31 7.24
N TYR A 405 30.32 -20.63 7.23
CA TYR A 405 29.20 -21.29 7.89
C TYR A 405 29.65 -22.45 8.76
N LYS A 406 28.98 -22.61 9.90
CA LYS A 406 29.17 -23.74 10.79
C LYS A 406 27.85 -24.50 10.96
N PRO A 407 27.78 -25.80 10.62
CA PRO A 407 26.62 -26.63 10.89
C PRO A 407 26.44 -26.88 12.40
N LEU A 408 25.20 -27.02 12.84
CA LEU A 408 24.81 -27.26 14.23
C LEU A 408 23.83 -28.43 14.31
N HIS A 409 24.05 -29.32 15.28
CA HIS A 409 23.20 -30.49 15.52
C HIS A 409 21.84 -30.15 16.15
N TYR A 410 21.65 -28.93 16.65
CA TYR A 410 20.42 -28.46 17.29
C TYR A 410 20.12 -26.99 16.96
N ASP A 411 18.90 -26.52 17.23
CA ASP A 411 18.52 -25.11 17.05
C ASP A 411 18.97 -24.27 18.26
N PRO A 412 19.97 -23.37 18.11
CA PRO A 412 20.50 -22.58 19.21
C PRO A 412 19.64 -21.34 19.55
N THR A 413 18.50 -21.12 18.89
CA THR A 413 17.69 -19.89 19.00
C THR A 413 17.39 -19.50 20.44
N GLN A 414 16.98 -20.45 21.28
CA GLN A 414 16.64 -20.17 22.68
C GLN A 414 17.88 -19.86 23.53
N GLU A 415 19.01 -20.51 23.25
CA GLU A 415 20.28 -20.25 23.92
C GLU A 415 20.81 -18.87 23.57
N ILE A 416 20.81 -18.51 22.29
CA ILE A 416 21.20 -17.19 21.81
C ILE A 416 20.27 -16.13 22.38
N SER A 417 18.96 -16.39 22.45
CA SER A 417 18.00 -15.48 23.09
C SER A 417 18.32 -15.22 24.57
N LYS A 418 18.69 -16.26 25.33
CA LYS A 418 19.15 -16.11 26.72
C LYS A 418 20.45 -15.32 26.79
N LYS A 419 21.43 -15.60 25.92
CA LYS A 419 22.69 -14.84 25.83
C LYS A 419 22.44 -13.36 25.57
N LEU A 420 21.51 -13.04 24.66
CA LEU A 420 21.11 -11.66 24.38
C LEU A 420 20.49 -11.01 25.62
N THR A 421 19.58 -11.68 26.33
CA THR A 421 18.98 -11.14 27.56
C THR A 421 20.05 -10.83 28.62
N VAL A 422 21.04 -11.71 28.80
CA VAL A 422 22.15 -11.48 29.75
C VAL A 422 22.99 -10.29 29.32
N LEU A 423 23.37 -10.21 28.02
CA LEU A 423 24.11 -9.09 27.47
C LEU A 423 23.35 -7.77 27.67
N LEU A 424 22.05 -7.73 27.34
CA LEU A 424 21.23 -6.52 27.50
C LEU A 424 21.12 -6.08 28.95
N LYS A 425 20.94 -7.01 29.91
CA LYS A 425 20.93 -6.66 31.34
C LYS A 425 22.24 -6.00 31.77
N SER A 426 23.37 -6.59 31.37
CA SER A 426 24.69 -6.05 31.68
C SER A 426 24.90 -4.68 31.03
N LEU A 427 24.67 -4.54 29.73
CA LEU A 427 24.88 -3.28 29.02
C LEU A 427 23.95 -2.16 29.51
N LEU A 428 22.66 -2.44 29.71
CA LEU A 428 21.72 -1.43 30.20
C LEU A 428 22.14 -0.90 31.57
N SER A 429 22.64 -1.77 32.45
CA SER A 429 23.15 -1.39 33.77
C SER A 429 24.45 -0.62 33.72
N VAL A 430 25.45 -1.12 32.97
CA VAL A 430 26.75 -0.46 32.82
C VAL A 430 26.60 0.94 32.24
N PHE A 431 25.73 1.13 31.26
CA PHE A 431 25.51 2.42 30.60
C PHE A 431 24.34 3.23 31.17
N ARG A 432 23.69 2.76 32.25
CA ARG A 432 22.56 3.42 32.93
C ARG A 432 21.39 3.79 32.01
N LEU A 433 21.05 2.88 31.09
CA LEU A 433 20.06 3.08 30.03
C LEU A 433 18.67 2.53 30.38
N GLU A 434 18.44 2.01 31.58
CA GLU A 434 17.18 1.35 31.97
C GLU A 434 15.97 2.27 31.92
N ASN A 435 16.18 3.58 32.09
CA ASN A 435 15.14 4.60 31.96
C ASN A 435 14.80 4.94 30.50
N LEU A 436 15.70 4.63 29.56
CA LEU A 436 15.59 4.95 28.14
C LEU A 436 15.18 3.74 27.28
N ILE A 437 15.58 2.53 27.66
CA ILE A 437 15.37 1.33 26.86
C ILE A 437 15.11 0.14 27.80
N SER A 438 14.08 -0.65 27.49
CA SER A 438 13.85 -1.94 28.16
C SER A 438 14.34 -3.11 27.32
N ILE A 439 14.60 -4.25 27.95
CA ILE A 439 14.97 -5.50 27.26
C ILE A 439 13.90 -5.90 26.23
N GLN A 440 12.62 -5.73 26.57
CA GLN A 440 11.50 -6.06 25.68
C GLN A 440 11.42 -5.16 24.44
N ASP A 441 12.06 -3.99 24.47
CA ASP A 441 12.15 -3.12 23.30
C ASP A 441 13.20 -3.60 22.30
N LEU A 442 14.19 -4.36 22.75
CA LEU A 442 15.33 -4.83 21.95
C LEU A 442 15.30 -6.33 21.64
N GLN A 443 14.33 -7.09 22.15
CA GLN A 443 14.28 -8.54 22.00
C GLN A 443 12.94 -9.02 21.40
N ASN A 444 13.03 -9.98 20.48
CA ASN A 444 11.85 -10.65 19.96
C ASN A 444 11.20 -11.51 21.05
N ARG A 445 9.91 -11.31 21.29
CA ARG A 445 9.17 -12.07 22.31
C ARG A 445 9.12 -13.58 22.06
N PHE A 446 9.07 -13.97 20.78
CA PHE A 446 9.09 -15.36 20.34
C PHE A 446 10.11 -15.49 19.20
N PRO A 447 11.39 -15.61 19.53
CA PRO A 447 12.42 -15.69 18.52
C PRO A 447 12.36 -17.04 17.79
N VAL A 448 12.61 -17.01 16.49
CA VAL A 448 12.73 -18.20 15.63
C VAL A 448 14.06 -18.18 14.90
N ALA A 449 14.59 -19.34 14.51
CA ALA A 449 15.77 -19.39 13.66
C ALA A 449 15.52 -18.64 12.34
N GLY A 450 16.55 -17.98 11.81
CA GLY A 450 16.51 -17.43 10.46
C GLY A 450 16.22 -18.50 9.42
N ARG A 451 15.78 -18.09 8.22
CA ARG A 451 15.52 -19.01 7.11
C ARG A 451 16.46 -18.73 5.96
N PHE A 452 17.30 -19.69 5.62
CA PHE A 452 18.21 -19.60 4.47
C PHE A 452 17.50 -20.00 3.18
N TYR A 453 17.79 -19.27 2.12
CA TYR A 453 17.43 -19.63 0.76
C TYR A 453 18.33 -18.92 -0.23
N THR A 454 18.47 -19.48 -1.43
CA THR A 454 19.22 -18.85 -2.51
C THR A 454 18.32 -18.30 -3.62
N LEU A 455 18.80 -17.26 -4.30
CA LEU A 455 18.27 -16.80 -5.60
C LEU A 455 19.19 -17.29 -6.73
N PRO A 456 18.69 -18.04 -7.74
CA PRO A 456 19.55 -18.58 -8.81
C PRO A 456 20.18 -17.48 -9.67
N LYS A 457 21.51 -17.50 -9.82
CA LYS A 457 22.30 -16.60 -10.68
C LYS A 457 22.43 -17.18 -12.08
N ILE A 458 21.32 -17.27 -12.82
CA ILE A 458 21.24 -17.82 -14.20
C ILE A 458 22.07 -17.08 -15.26
N HIS A 459 22.75 -16.00 -14.88
CA HIS A 459 23.65 -15.23 -15.74
C HIS A 459 25.13 -15.59 -15.53
N LYS A 460 25.41 -16.48 -14.56
CA LYS A 460 26.73 -17.04 -14.31
C LYS A 460 26.76 -18.47 -14.86
N PRO A 461 27.92 -18.96 -15.31
CA PRO A 461 28.08 -20.35 -15.72
C PRO A 461 27.85 -21.30 -14.53
N GLY A 462 27.47 -22.55 -14.82
CA GLY A 462 27.24 -23.62 -13.84
C GLY A 462 25.86 -24.26 -13.96
N SER A 463 25.80 -25.57 -13.72
CA SER A 463 24.56 -26.35 -13.67
C SER A 463 24.63 -27.35 -12.49
N PRO A 464 23.85 -27.18 -11.42
CA PRO A 464 22.89 -26.09 -11.19
C PRO A 464 23.55 -24.71 -11.08
N PRO A 465 22.83 -23.62 -11.40
CA PRO A 465 23.40 -22.28 -11.34
C PRO A 465 23.72 -21.88 -9.89
N PRO A 466 24.81 -21.12 -9.65
CA PRO A 466 25.18 -20.69 -8.32
C PRO A 466 24.09 -19.81 -7.68
N GLY A 467 23.93 -19.91 -6.36
CA GLY A 467 22.96 -19.13 -5.60
C GLY A 467 23.48 -17.77 -5.12
N ARG A 468 22.60 -16.77 -4.96
CA ARG A 468 22.81 -15.66 -4.02
C ARG A 468 22.23 -16.06 -2.66
N PRO A 469 23.05 -16.27 -1.62
CA PRO A 469 22.56 -16.66 -0.30
C PRO A 469 21.77 -15.52 0.34
N ILE A 470 20.64 -15.84 0.97
CA ILE A 470 19.83 -14.90 1.74
C ILE A 470 19.40 -15.57 3.04
N VAL A 471 19.61 -14.91 4.17
CA VAL A 471 19.10 -15.32 5.47
C VAL A 471 17.96 -14.37 5.88
N SER A 472 16.74 -14.89 5.86
CA SER A 472 15.59 -14.12 6.36
C SER A 472 15.62 -14.09 7.88
N GLY A 473 16.00 -12.93 8.45
CA GLY A 473 16.02 -12.68 9.89
C GLY A 473 14.67 -12.30 10.50
N ASN A 474 13.55 -12.45 9.79
CA ASN A 474 12.23 -12.08 10.32
C ASN A 474 11.85 -12.94 11.53
N GLY A 475 11.62 -12.32 12.67
CA GLY A 475 11.38 -13.01 13.94
C GLY A 475 12.63 -13.60 14.59
N SER A 476 13.82 -13.38 14.03
CA SER A 476 15.07 -13.92 14.59
C SER A 476 15.52 -13.21 15.86
N VAL A 477 16.43 -13.83 16.62
CA VAL A 477 16.95 -13.23 17.87
C VAL A 477 17.56 -11.85 17.61
N THR A 478 18.26 -11.68 16.48
CA THR A 478 19.03 -10.48 16.16
C THR A 478 18.22 -9.40 15.42
N GLU A 479 16.97 -9.66 15.04
CA GLU A 479 16.20 -8.78 14.13
C GLU A 479 16.01 -7.35 14.67
N ILE A 480 15.71 -7.22 15.97
CA ILE A 480 15.38 -5.93 16.57
C ILE A 480 16.65 -5.15 16.88
N ILE A 481 17.63 -5.78 17.53
CA ILE A 481 18.93 -5.16 17.79
C ILE A 481 19.62 -4.74 16.49
N SER A 482 19.51 -5.52 15.41
CA SER A 482 20.00 -5.14 14.09
C SER A 482 19.28 -3.89 13.57
N SER A 483 17.95 -3.80 13.75
CA SER A 483 17.19 -2.58 13.42
C SER A 483 17.59 -1.38 14.27
N PHE A 484 17.92 -1.61 15.54
CA PHE A 484 18.33 -0.57 16.48
C PHE A 484 19.69 0.00 16.11
N VAL A 485 20.66 -0.87 15.83
CA VAL A 485 21.99 -0.45 15.37
C VAL A 485 21.90 0.28 14.03
N ASP A 486 21.14 -0.25 13.07
CA ASP A 486 20.96 0.39 11.76
C ASP A 486 20.38 1.81 11.86
N TYR A 487 19.50 2.08 12.83
CA TYR A 487 18.96 3.41 13.06
C TYR A 487 20.08 4.46 13.27
N PHE A 488 21.17 4.08 13.95
CA PHE A 488 22.30 4.97 14.20
C PHE A 488 23.35 4.95 13.08
N LEU A 489 23.49 3.85 12.32
CA LEU A 489 24.47 3.76 11.24
C LEU A 489 23.99 4.45 9.96
N LYS A 490 22.72 4.29 9.60
CA LYS A 490 22.19 4.68 8.28
C LYS A 490 22.37 6.17 7.97
N ASP A 491 22.28 7.04 8.98
CA ASP A 491 22.34 8.49 8.81
C ASP A 491 23.81 8.98 8.73
N LEU A 492 24.78 8.10 9.03
CA LEU A 492 26.21 8.36 8.87
C LEU A 492 26.69 8.05 7.45
N VAL A 493 26.03 7.12 6.74
CA VAL A 493 26.42 6.71 5.39
C VAL A 493 26.47 7.88 4.38
N PRO A 494 25.52 8.84 4.40
CA PRO A 494 25.59 10.00 3.50
C PRO A 494 26.77 10.96 3.75
N SER A 495 27.49 10.81 4.87
CA SER A 495 28.68 11.63 5.17
C SER A 495 29.97 11.12 4.52
N LEU A 496 29.92 9.97 3.84
CA LEU A 496 31.07 9.42 3.12
C LEU A 496 31.29 10.17 1.81
N ASP A 497 32.53 10.52 1.48
CA ASP A 497 32.87 11.25 0.25
C ASP A 497 32.47 10.49 -1.02
N SER A 498 32.66 9.16 -1.00
CA SER A 498 32.30 8.27 -2.11
C SER A 498 30.78 8.06 -2.25
N TYR A 499 29.94 8.46 -1.28
CA TYR A 499 28.54 8.06 -1.25
C TYR A 499 27.72 8.56 -2.46
N ILE A 500 26.97 7.65 -3.08
CA ILE A 500 25.84 7.95 -3.95
C ILE A 500 24.54 7.49 -3.31
N GLN A 501 23.55 8.38 -3.26
CA GLN A 501 22.23 8.02 -2.75
C GLN A 501 21.44 7.11 -3.71
N ASP A 502 21.36 7.50 -4.98
CA ASP A 502 20.64 6.79 -6.03
C ASP A 502 21.07 7.33 -7.42
N THR A 503 20.52 6.76 -8.49
CA THR A 503 20.77 7.19 -9.88
C THR A 503 20.62 8.69 -10.09
N THR A 504 19.66 9.34 -9.42
CA THR A 504 19.42 10.79 -9.56
C THR A 504 20.59 11.60 -9.02
N ASP A 505 21.11 11.21 -7.85
CA ASP A 505 22.29 11.84 -7.26
C ASP A 505 23.52 11.64 -8.15
N PHE A 506 23.72 10.42 -8.66
CA PHE A 506 24.78 10.13 -9.63
C PHE A 506 24.70 11.01 -10.88
N LEU A 507 23.52 11.12 -11.51
CA LEU A 507 23.32 11.97 -12.68
C LEU A 507 23.57 13.45 -12.38
N ARG A 508 23.22 13.94 -11.18
CA ARG A 508 23.52 15.32 -10.78
C ARG A 508 25.02 15.55 -10.60
N LYS A 509 25.75 14.57 -10.04
CA LYS A 509 27.21 14.63 -9.95
C LYS A 509 27.86 14.65 -11.33
N LEU A 510 27.38 13.83 -12.27
CA LEU A 510 27.85 13.86 -13.66
C LEU A 510 27.53 15.16 -14.39
N ASP A 511 26.30 15.69 -14.25
CA ASP A 511 25.88 16.96 -14.86
C ASP A 511 26.68 18.16 -14.32
N ALA A 512 27.26 18.05 -13.11
CA ALA A 512 28.10 19.08 -12.52
C ALA A 512 29.55 19.05 -13.05
N LEU A 513 29.94 18.02 -13.79
CA LEU A 513 31.25 17.93 -14.41
C LEU A 513 31.33 18.83 -15.63
N GLY A 514 32.47 19.52 -15.78
CA GLY A 514 32.84 20.19 -17.03
C GLY A 514 33.47 19.24 -18.04
N PRO A 515 34.02 19.77 -19.14
CA PRO A 515 34.85 18.99 -20.06
C PRO A 515 36.01 18.34 -19.29
N LEU A 516 36.17 17.04 -19.48
CA LEU A 516 37.28 16.27 -18.93
C LEU A 516 38.54 16.45 -19.77
N PRO A 517 39.75 16.29 -19.18
CA PRO A 517 41.00 16.30 -19.93
C PRO A 517 41.04 15.26 -21.05
N ASP A 518 41.86 15.51 -22.07
CA ASP A 518 42.12 14.53 -23.13
C ASP A 518 42.71 13.23 -22.53
N ASN A 519 42.40 12.10 -23.17
CA ASN A 519 42.78 10.75 -22.70
C ASN A 519 42.17 10.33 -21.36
N SER A 520 41.14 11.03 -20.88
CA SER A 520 40.34 10.55 -19.75
C SER A 520 39.65 9.23 -20.08
N VAL A 521 39.65 8.30 -19.14
CA VAL A 521 38.90 7.04 -19.24
C VAL A 521 37.92 6.93 -18.08
N ILE A 522 36.80 6.26 -18.31
CA ILE A 522 35.79 5.96 -17.29
C ILE A 522 35.89 4.50 -16.90
N PHE A 523 35.70 4.20 -15.62
CA PHE A 523 35.79 2.84 -15.12
C PHE A 523 34.66 2.52 -14.14
N THR A 524 34.38 1.23 -14.02
CA THR A 524 33.47 0.68 -13.01
C THR A 524 34.12 -0.49 -12.32
N LEU A 525 34.03 -0.53 -10.99
CA LEU A 525 34.52 -1.64 -10.17
C LEU A 525 33.36 -2.25 -9.37
N ASP A 526 33.38 -3.57 -9.19
CA ASP A 526 32.49 -4.35 -8.33
C ASP A 526 33.32 -4.95 -7.19
N VAL A 527 32.85 -4.82 -5.95
CA VAL A 527 33.50 -5.45 -4.80
C VAL A 527 33.06 -6.91 -4.69
N THR A 528 34.02 -7.82 -4.77
CA THR A 528 33.73 -9.26 -4.79
C THR A 528 33.15 -9.73 -3.46
N SER A 529 31.89 -10.18 -3.48
CA SER A 529 31.19 -10.77 -2.34
C SER A 529 31.29 -9.93 -1.05
N LEU A 530 31.13 -8.60 -1.18
CA LEU A 530 31.33 -7.61 -0.11
C LEU A 530 30.86 -8.08 1.27
N TYR A 531 29.57 -8.41 1.44
CA TYR A 531 29.01 -8.74 2.75
C TYR A 531 29.67 -9.93 3.45
N THR A 532 30.02 -11.00 2.72
CA THR A 532 30.61 -12.21 3.33
C THR A 532 32.09 -12.02 3.66
N ASN A 533 32.76 -11.10 2.96
CA ASN A 533 34.21 -10.93 3.05
C ASN A 533 34.67 -9.86 4.05
N ILE A 534 33.76 -9.06 4.63
CA ILE A 534 34.13 -8.07 5.66
C ILE A 534 34.53 -8.79 6.95
N PRO A 535 35.79 -8.67 7.43
CA PRO A 535 36.16 -9.19 8.74
C PRO A 535 35.39 -8.45 9.84
N HIS A 536 34.93 -9.18 10.87
CA HIS A 536 34.13 -8.57 11.95
C HIS A 536 34.90 -7.47 12.68
N THR A 537 36.19 -7.68 12.95
CA THR A 537 37.06 -6.71 13.61
C THR A 537 37.11 -5.39 12.85
N ASP A 538 37.38 -5.46 11.55
CA ASP A 538 37.68 -4.29 10.73
C ASP A 538 36.41 -3.48 10.47
N GLY A 539 35.30 -4.16 10.18
CA GLY A 539 34.03 -3.47 10.01
C GLY A 539 33.46 -2.90 11.31
N ILE A 540 33.68 -3.54 12.46
CA ILE A 540 33.33 -2.97 13.78
C ILE A 540 34.17 -1.71 14.05
N ALA A 541 35.48 -1.76 13.81
CA ALA A 541 36.37 -0.62 14.03
C ALA A 541 36.00 0.56 13.13
N ALA A 542 35.73 0.31 11.84
CA ALA A 542 35.25 1.33 10.92
C ALA A 542 33.93 1.94 11.41
N ALA A 543 32.95 1.11 11.78
CA ALA A 543 31.66 1.61 12.28
C ALA A 543 31.80 2.43 13.58
N GLU A 544 32.68 2.02 14.49
CA GLU A 544 32.99 2.74 15.73
C GLU A 544 33.51 4.15 15.46
N LYS A 545 34.46 4.29 14.52
CA LYS A 545 35.02 5.58 14.11
C LYS A 545 33.95 6.57 13.66
N TYR A 546 32.96 6.12 12.88
CA TYR A 546 31.85 6.99 12.46
C TYR A 546 30.81 7.21 13.56
N LEU A 547 30.50 6.19 14.38
CA LEU A 547 29.57 6.33 15.51
C LEU A 547 30.08 7.36 16.55
N ASN A 548 31.39 7.47 16.73
CA ASN A 548 31.99 8.48 17.61
C ASN A 548 31.80 9.91 17.11
N LYS A 549 31.55 10.11 15.81
CA LYS A 549 31.31 11.44 15.21
C LYS A 549 29.86 11.94 15.37
N ARG A 550 28.95 11.15 15.94
CA ARG A 550 27.56 11.56 16.13
C ARG A 550 27.43 12.72 17.10
N GLU A 551 26.56 13.67 16.76
CA GLU A 551 26.23 14.83 17.60
C GLU A 551 25.71 14.44 18.99
N SER A 552 24.90 13.39 19.07
CA SER A 552 24.37 12.86 20.32
C SER A 552 24.92 11.48 20.63
N GLN A 553 25.51 11.35 21.82
CA GLN A 553 25.96 10.10 22.41
C GLN A 553 25.02 9.60 23.53
N GLU A 554 23.74 10.01 23.51
CA GLU A 554 22.70 9.54 24.45
C GLU A 554 22.65 8.01 24.53
N ILE A 555 22.85 7.34 23.37
CA ILE A 555 23.17 5.92 23.31
C ILE A 555 24.67 5.79 23.00
N PRO A 556 25.49 5.37 23.98
CA PRO A 556 26.95 5.30 23.83
C PRO A 556 27.37 4.43 22.65
N THR A 557 28.45 4.81 21.95
CA THR A 557 29.02 4.01 20.86
C THR A 557 29.29 2.58 21.30
N GLN A 558 29.89 2.38 22.48
CA GLN A 558 30.25 1.06 22.97
C GLN A 558 29.04 0.14 23.20
N PHE A 559 27.87 0.69 23.56
CA PHE A 559 26.63 -0.07 23.62
C PHE A 559 26.26 -0.65 22.24
N LEU A 560 26.36 0.17 21.20
CA LEU A 560 26.01 -0.20 19.83
C LEU A 560 27.02 -1.18 19.22
N ILE A 561 28.31 -1.00 19.51
CA ILE A 561 29.36 -1.93 19.08
C ILE A 561 29.15 -3.32 19.68
N LYS A 562 28.81 -3.42 20.98
CA LYS A 562 28.51 -4.72 21.60
C LYS A 562 27.25 -5.38 21.02
N LEU A 563 26.23 -4.61 20.67
CA LEU A 563 25.05 -5.15 19.97
C LEU A 563 25.39 -5.59 18.54
N MET A 564 26.20 -4.82 17.82
CA MET A 564 26.68 -5.15 16.48
C MET A 564 27.49 -6.44 16.47
N ASP A 565 28.45 -6.59 17.38
CA ASP A 565 29.22 -7.82 17.58
C ASP A 565 28.30 -9.02 17.82
N PHE A 566 27.27 -8.84 18.67
CA PHE A 566 26.28 -9.88 18.92
C PHE A 566 25.50 -10.25 17.66
N VAL A 567 25.08 -9.28 16.84
CA VAL A 567 24.37 -9.51 15.56
C VAL A 567 25.24 -10.31 14.59
N LEU A 568 26.51 -9.95 14.45
CA LEU A 568 27.46 -10.57 13.52
C LEU A 568 27.78 -12.02 13.91
N LYS A 569 27.99 -12.29 15.19
CA LYS A 569 28.39 -13.61 15.71
C LYS A 569 27.23 -14.59 15.95
N ASN A 570 25.99 -14.12 16.01
CA ASN A 570 24.83 -14.94 16.39
C ASN A 570 23.74 -14.99 15.30
N ASN A 571 24.16 -14.97 14.03
CA ASN A 571 23.23 -15.13 12.92
C ASN A 571 22.92 -16.62 12.69
N ASN A 572 21.99 -17.16 13.48
CA ASN A 572 21.56 -18.54 13.36
C ASN A 572 20.37 -18.70 12.40
N PHE A 573 20.40 -19.76 11.61
CA PHE A 573 19.35 -20.06 10.64
C PHE A 573 19.21 -21.54 10.38
N SER A 574 18.12 -21.92 9.71
CA SER A 574 17.84 -23.28 9.29
C SER A 574 17.71 -23.39 7.76
N PHE A 575 18.15 -24.52 7.23
CA PHE A 575 17.97 -24.93 5.85
C PHE A 575 17.74 -26.45 5.79
N ASN A 576 16.74 -26.90 5.04
CA ASN A 576 16.46 -28.32 4.80
C ASN A 576 16.42 -29.21 6.08
N GLY A 577 15.98 -28.67 7.21
CA GLY A 577 15.93 -29.40 8.49
C GLY A 577 17.23 -29.40 9.30
N GLN A 578 18.30 -28.81 8.77
CA GLN A 578 19.58 -28.61 9.46
C GLN A 578 19.69 -27.17 9.98
N ASN A 579 20.48 -26.97 11.05
CA ASN A 579 20.73 -25.68 11.66
C ASN A 579 22.16 -25.23 11.40
N PHE A 580 22.36 -23.93 11.25
CA PHE A 580 23.65 -23.33 10.94
C PHE A 580 23.80 -22.01 11.69
N ILE A 581 25.05 -21.59 11.82
CA ILE A 581 25.43 -20.24 12.24
C ILE A 581 26.43 -19.69 11.23
N GLN A 582 26.25 -18.42 10.81
CA GLN A 582 27.27 -17.73 10.03
C GLN A 582 28.36 -17.22 10.96
N ILE A 583 29.62 -17.49 10.62
CA ILE A 583 30.79 -17.20 11.46
C ILE A 583 31.66 -16.05 10.92
N GLN A 584 31.58 -15.74 9.63
CA GLN A 584 32.37 -14.70 8.96
C GLN A 584 31.46 -13.77 8.13
N GLY A 585 31.83 -12.50 8.04
CA GLY A 585 31.07 -11.49 7.31
C GLY A 585 29.73 -11.16 7.96
N THR A 586 28.86 -10.49 7.22
CA THR A 586 27.50 -10.15 7.65
C THR A 586 26.46 -10.86 6.78
N ALA A 587 25.41 -11.41 7.40
CA ALA A 587 24.40 -12.15 6.66
C ALA A 587 23.55 -11.23 5.78
N MET A 588 23.43 -11.59 4.51
CA MET A 588 22.53 -10.92 3.57
C MET A 588 21.07 -11.09 4.01
N GLY A 589 20.45 -9.99 4.45
CA GLY A 589 19.09 -9.97 5.02
C GLY A 589 19.01 -9.35 6.41
N THR A 590 20.17 -9.14 7.05
CA THR A 590 20.31 -8.36 8.30
C THR A 590 20.06 -6.88 8.03
N LYS A 591 19.32 -6.18 8.91
CA LYS A 591 18.90 -4.78 8.67
C LYS A 591 20.06 -3.80 8.62
N MET A 592 21.03 -3.95 9.53
CA MET A 592 22.21 -3.10 9.59
C MET A 592 23.29 -3.40 8.55
N ALA A 593 23.21 -4.52 7.82
CA ALA A 593 24.27 -4.97 6.93
C ALA A 593 24.64 -3.94 5.85
N PRO A 594 23.69 -3.28 5.15
CA PRO A 594 24.02 -2.28 4.14
C PRO A 594 24.78 -1.09 4.72
N SER A 595 24.29 -0.52 5.82
CA SER A 595 24.92 0.63 6.47
C SER A 595 26.30 0.28 7.01
N TYR A 596 26.44 -0.88 7.64
CA TYR A 596 27.71 -1.44 8.10
C TYR A 596 28.74 -1.59 6.97
N ALA A 597 28.34 -2.22 5.86
CA ALA A 597 29.22 -2.41 4.72
C ALA A 597 29.63 -1.09 4.06
N CYS A 598 28.72 -0.12 3.97
CA CYS A 598 29.05 1.19 3.42
C CYS A 598 30.06 1.95 4.27
N LEU A 599 29.94 1.92 5.60
CA LEU A 599 30.87 2.59 6.52
C LEU A 599 32.26 1.92 6.50
N PHE A 600 32.30 0.58 6.49
CA PHE A 600 33.54 -0.16 6.30
C PHE A 600 34.23 0.22 4.99
N MET A 601 33.49 0.19 3.87
CA MET A 601 34.04 0.58 2.57
C MET A 601 34.49 2.03 2.56
N GLY A 602 33.75 2.95 3.18
CA GLY A 602 34.16 4.36 3.24
C GLY A 602 35.47 4.58 4.01
N ASP A 603 35.73 3.79 5.04
CA ASP A 603 36.99 3.83 5.77
C ASP A 603 38.14 3.25 4.93
N LEU A 604 37.93 2.07 4.34
CA LEU A 604 38.90 1.39 3.47
C LEU A 604 39.25 2.22 2.23
N GLU A 605 38.25 2.78 1.55
CA GLU A 605 38.43 3.61 0.35
C GLU A 605 39.28 4.84 0.64
N ARG A 606 39.03 5.51 1.78
CA ARG A 606 39.81 6.68 2.17
C ARG A 606 41.29 6.29 2.33
N ASP A 607 41.58 5.21 3.03
CA ASP A 607 42.94 4.75 3.25
C ASP A 607 43.63 4.35 1.93
N ILE A 608 42.91 3.67 1.01
CA ILE A 608 43.45 3.33 -0.32
C ILE A 608 43.78 4.59 -1.12
N LEU A 609 42.86 5.56 -1.16
CA LEU A 609 42.97 6.77 -1.98
C LEU A 609 43.98 7.77 -1.39
N GLU A 610 44.15 7.83 -0.07
CA GLU A 610 45.17 8.65 0.59
C GLU A 610 46.58 8.14 0.30
N ASN A 611 46.76 6.81 0.23
CA ASN A 611 48.05 6.16 -0.02
C ASN A 611 48.36 5.93 -1.50
N SER A 612 47.50 6.36 -2.42
CA SER A 612 47.74 6.25 -3.86
C SER A 612 48.50 7.48 -4.39
N PRO A 613 49.61 7.32 -5.13
CA PRO A 613 50.34 8.44 -5.75
C PRO A 613 49.46 9.24 -6.73
N ASP A 614 48.73 8.52 -7.58
CA ASP A 614 47.79 9.10 -8.55
C ASP A 614 46.36 8.80 -8.10
N LYS A 615 45.50 9.83 -8.08
CA LYS A 615 44.12 9.70 -7.60
C LYS A 615 43.13 9.82 -8.76
N PRO A 616 42.03 9.04 -8.73
CA PRO A 616 40.95 9.21 -9.70
C PRO A 616 40.37 10.63 -9.61
N PHE A 617 40.02 11.20 -10.77
CA PHE A 617 39.38 12.51 -10.87
C PHE A 617 37.99 12.51 -10.21
N LEU A 618 37.29 11.38 -10.33
CA LEU A 618 36.03 11.12 -9.62
C LEU A 618 36.07 9.71 -9.07
N TRP A 619 35.66 9.54 -7.80
CA TRP A 619 35.43 8.23 -7.19
C TRP A 619 34.10 8.27 -6.43
N VAL A 620 33.15 7.45 -6.87
CA VAL A 620 31.82 7.41 -6.28
C VAL A 620 31.27 5.98 -6.24
N ARG A 621 30.50 5.65 -5.22
CA ARG A 621 30.07 4.30 -4.90
C ARG A 621 28.60 4.24 -4.49
N PHE A 622 27.91 3.27 -5.05
CA PHE A 622 26.60 2.81 -4.61
C PHE A 622 26.73 1.41 -4.00
N ILE A 623 26.83 1.32 -2.67
CA ILE A 623 27.05 0.06 -1.93
C ILE A 623 28.33 -0.67 -2.39
N ASP A 624 28.22 -1.63 -3.31
CA ASP A 624 29.29 -2.46 -3.87
C ASP A 624 29.73 -2.04 -5.28
N ASP A 625 28.88 -1.29 -5.99
CA ASP A 625 29.16 -0.77 -7.34
C ASP A 625 29.91 0.57 -7.24
N ILE A 626 31.11 0.65 -7.82
CA ILE A 626 31.94 1.87 -7.89
C ILE A 626 31.99 2.38 -9.34
N PHE A 627 31.90 3.70 -9.51
CA PHE A 627 32.19 4.41 -10.74
C PHE A 627 33.31 5.41 -10.50
N GLY A 628 34.20 5.56 -11.47
CA GLY A 628 35.18 6.61 -11.42
C GLY A 628 35.68 7.07 -12.79
N ILE A 629 36.43 8.16 -12.74
CA ILE A 629 37.06 8.80 -13.90
C ILE A 629 38.55 8.85 -13.63
N TRP A 630 39.34 8.38 -14.59
CA TRP A 630 40.80 8.32 -14.50
C TRP A 630 41.42 9.21 -15.57
N THR A 631 42.39 10.05 -15.19
CA THR A 631 42.97 11.09 -16.05
C THR A 631 44.49 10.98 -16.17
N HIS A 632 45.09 9.88 -15.70
CA HIS A 632 46.55 9.73 -15.61
C HIS A 632 47.10 8.69 -16.60
N GLY A 633 46.31 8.27 -17.59
CA GLY A 633 46.70 7.27 -18.58
C GLY A 633 46.62 5.82 -18.10
N MET A 634 46.66 4.89 -19.05
CA MET A 634 46.41 3.46 -18.81
C MET A 634 47.51 2.74 -18.02
N GLU A 635 48.77 3.16 -18.17
CA GLU A 635 49.89 2.56 -17.42
C GLU A 635 49.73 2.77 -15.91
N LYS A 636 49.47 4.02 -15.49
CA LYS A 636 49.23 4.36 -14.09
C LYS A 636 47.92 3.77 -13.56
N TRP A 637 46.93 3.55 -14.43
CA TRP A 637 45.71 2.85 -14.06
C TRP A 637 46.00 1.41 -13.61
N HIS A 638 46.87 0.67 -14.30
CA HIS A 638 47.23 -0.69 -13.92
C HIS A 638 47.91 -0.74 -12.54
N ILE A 639 48.84 0.19 -12.28
CA ILE A 639 49.50 0.34 -10.97
C ILE A 639 48.46 0.62 -9.87
N PHE A 640 47.53 1.55 -10.12
CA PHE A 640 46.45 1.85 -9.18
C PHE A 640 45.53 0.65 -8.94
N TYR A 641 45.21 -0.12 -9.98
CA TYR A 641 44.36 -1.31 -9.88
C TYR A 641 45.02 -2.46 -9.10
N GLU A 642 46.33 -2.61 -9.22
CA GLU A 642 47.12 -3.54 -8.40
C GLU A 642 47.21 -3.07 -6.94
N HIS A 643 47.42 -1.78 -6.71
CA HIS A 643 47.37 -1.17 -5.37
C HIS A 643 46.02 -1.41 -4.69
N LEU A 644 44.91 -1.19 -5.40
CA LEU A 644 43.55 -1.47 -4.92
C LEU A 644 43.39 -2.90 -4.43
N ASN A 645 43.90 -3.88 -5.17
CA ASN A 645 43.73 -5.30 -4.86
C ASN A 645 44.78 -5.85 -3.89
N SER A 646 45.88 -5.14 -3.62
CA SER A 646 46.87 -5.49 -2.59
C SER A 646 46.59 -4.84 -1.24
N SER A 647 45.81 -3.75 -1.20
CA SER A 647 45.53 -2.96 0.01
C SER A 647 44.78 -3.70 1.13
N HIS A 648 44.03 -4.76 0.81
CA HIS A 648 43.31 -5.54 1.83
C HIS A 648 43.28 -7.04 1.52
N ASN A 649 43.44 -7.87 2.54
CA ASN A 649 43.54 -9.33 2.38
C ASN A 649 42.22 -9.95 1.88
N HIS A 650 41.09 -9.55 2.45
CA HIS A 650 39.78 -10.16 2.16
C HIS A 650 38.93 -9.42 1.11
N ILE A 651 39.24 -8.17 0.77
CA ILE A 651 38.39 -7.33 -0.08
C ILE A 651 39.11 -7.13 -1.40
N LYS A 652 38.45 -7.51 -2.50
CA LYS A 652 39.00 -7.48 -3.86
C LYS A 652 38.02 -6.79 -4.82
N PHE A 653 38.58 -6.13 -5.83
CA PHE A 653 37.86 -5.32 -6.81
C PHE A 653 38.00 -5.92 -8.20
N VAL A 654 36.89 -6.09 -8.91
CA VAL A 654 36.87 -6.54 -10.31
C VAL A 654 36.17 -5.48 -11.14
N GLY A 655 36.74 -5.07 -12.25
CA GLY A 655 36.17 -3.97 -13.01
C GLY A 655 36.55 -3.93 -14.48
N SER A 656 35.98 -2.93 -15.14
CA SER A 656 36.24 -2.61 -16.54
C SER A 656 36.53 -1.13 -16.67
N VAL A 657 37.35 -0.80 -17.66
CA VAL A 657 37.71 0.57 -18.04
C VAL A 657 37.37 0.76 -19.52
N SER A 658 36.95 1.97 -19.88
CA SER A 658 36.50 2.31 -21.22
C SER A 658 36.81 3.77 -21.51
N ASP A 659 37.18 4.06 -22.76
CA ASP A 659 37.40 5.41 -23.28
C ASP A 659 36.11 6.03 -23.87
N THR A 660 35.08 5.21 -24.10
CA THR A 660 33.89 5.59 -24.88
C THR A 660 32.60 5.43 -24.10
N CYS A 661 32.28 4.25 -23.59
CA CYS A 661 31.10 4.07 -22.76
C CYS A 661 31.20 2.94 -21.74
N ILE A 662 30.50 3.10 -20.61
CA ILE A 662 30.45 2.10 -19.54
C ILE A 662 29.11 2.11 -18.79
N PRO A 663 28.55 0.93 -18.42
CA PRO A 663 27.32 0.87 -17.65
C PRO A 663 27.58 1.02 -16.14
N PHE A 664 26.84 1.91 -15.48
CA PHE A 664 26.81 2.03 -14.02
C PHE A 664 25.37 2.15 -13.52
N LEU A 665 24.98 1.30 -12.56
CA LEU A 665 23.58 1.17 -12.10
C LEU A 665 22.61 0.89 -13.27
N ASP A 666 21.74 1.85 -13.57
CA ASP A 666 20.82 1.85 -14.70
C ASP A 666 21.12 2.94 -15.74
N VAL A 667 22.35 3.45 -15.75
CA VAL A 667 22.87 4.46 -16.66
C VAL A 667 23.96 3.84 -17.53
N GLU A 668 23.92 4.12 -18.82
CA GLU A 668 25.04 3.93 -19.74
C GLU A 668 25.69 5.30 -19.89
N VAL A 669 26.90 5.43 -19.35
CA VAL A 669 27.67 6.68 -19.39
C VAL A 669 28.49 6.66 -20.67
N HIS A 670 28.37 7.69 -21.50
CA HIS A 670 29.13 7.90 -22.73
C HIS A 670 30.08 9.07 -22.51
N LEU A 671 31.30 8.93 -22.99
CA LEU A 671 32.36 9.93 -22.97
C LEU A 671 32.73 10.24 -24.43
N ASP A 672 32.38 11.43 -24.89
CA ASP A 672 32.63 11.89 -26.26
C ASP A 672 33.35 13.23 -26.21
N ASN A 673 34.60 13.28 -26.70
CA ASN A 673 35.43 14.51 -26.72
C ASN A 673 35.48 15.23 -25.37
N GLY A 674 35.71 14.48 -24.29
CA GLY A 674 35.76 15.01 -22.92
C GLY A 674 34.38 15.36 -22.32
N LEU A 675 33.28 15.22 -23.06
CA LEU A 675 31.92 15.50 -22.57
C LEU A 675 31.18 14.22 -22.20
N ILE A 676 30.49 14.25 -21.07
CA ILE A 676 29.68 13.12 -20.62
C ILE A 676 28.23 13.25 -21.10
N SER A 677 27.73 12.18 -21.69
CA SER A 677 26.30 12.01 -21.98
C SER A 677 25.79 10.69 -21.40
N THR A 678 24.48 10.56 -21.22
CA THR A 678 23.88 9.41 -20.53
C THR A 678 22.68 8.84 -21.26
N ASP A 679 22.59 7.50 -21.34
CA ASP A 679 21.44 6.72 -21.83
C ASP A 679 20.96 5.72 -20.76
N LEU A 680 19.77 5.16 -20.93
CA LEU A 680 19.24 4.10 -20.10
C LEU A 680 19.95 2.78 -20.38
N TYR A 681 20.70 2.28 -19.40
CA TYR A 681 21.24 0.92 -19.45
C TYR A 681 20.19 -0.10 -19.00
N CYS A 682 20.12 -1.22 -19.71
CA CYS A 682 19.32 -2.38 -19.32
C CYS A 682 20.18 -3.63 -19.48
N LYS A 683 20.43 -4.34 -18.36
CA LYS A 683 21.15 -5.62 -18.38
C LYS A 683 20.52 -6.57 -19.42
N PRO A 684 21.31 -7.38 -20.15
CA PRO A 684 20.79 -8.33 -21.14
C PRO A 684 19.71 -9.28 -20.59
N THR A 685 19.83 -9.62 -19.30
CA THR A 685 18.85 -10.44 -18.55
C THR A 685 17.49 -9.77 -18.31
N ASN A 686 17.31 -8.47 -18.59
CA ASN A 686 16.10 -7.73 -18.26
C ASN A 686 14.91 -8.20 -19.11
N SER A 687 13.98 -8.90 -18.47
CA SER A 687 12.76 -9.41 -19.09
C SER A 687 11.70 -8.33 -19.41
N HIS A 688 11.92 -7.07 -19.01
CA HIS A 688 10.95 -5.98 -19.11
C HIS A 688 9.56 -6.33 -18.55
N ASN A 689 9.54 -7.14 -17.48
CA ASN A 689 8.36 -7.62 -16.78
C ASN A 689 7.64 -6.53 -15.98
N TYR A 690 6.96 -5.62 -16.69
CA TYR A 690 6.01 -4.68 -16.10
C TYR A 690 4.75 -5.39 -15.61
N LEU A 691 4.06 -4.80 -14.65
CA LEU A 691 2.82 -5.36 -14.11
C LEU A 691 1.74 -5.44 -15.20
N PRO A 692 1.17 -6.62 -15.53
CA PRO A 692 0.14 -6.71 -16.56
C PRO A 692 -1.11 -5.90 -16.25
N TRP A 693 -1.74 -5.33 -17.29
CA TRP A 693 -2.93 -4.48 -17.13
C TRP A 693 -4.13 -5.20 -16.51
N ASN A 694 -4.28 -6.50 -16.76
CA ASN A 694 -5.33 -7.36 -16.23
C ASN A 694 -5.08 -7.81 -14.77
N SER A 695 -3.95 -7.45 -14.16
CA SER A 695 -3.68 -7.81 -12.76
C SER A 695 -4.65 -7.16 -11.75
N CYS A 696 -4.95 -7.88 -10.67
CA CYS A 696 -5.84 -7.44 -9.58
C CYS A 696 -5.18 -6.40 -8.67
N HIS A 697 -5.02 -5.19 -9.21
CA HIS A 697 -4.47 -4.02 -8.52
C HIS A 697 -5.41 -2.82 -8.65
N PRO A 698 -5.38 -1.86 -7.71
CA PRO A 698 -6.02 -0.57 -7.87
C PRO A 698 -5.64 0.08 -9.22
N LYS A 699 -6.63 0.70 -9.89
CA LYS A 699 -6.39 1.34 -11.20
C LYS A 699 -5.31 2.44 -11.14
N GLY A 700 -5.20 3.14 -10.00
CA GLY A 700 -4.18 4.16 -9.78
C GLY A 700 -2.76 3.61 -9.95
N THR A 701 -2.47 2.48 -9.30
CA THR A 701 -1.17 1.77 -9.39
C THR A 701 -0.80 1.46 -10.83
N LYS A 702 -1.74 0.88 -11.60
CA LYS A 702 -1.50 0.53 -13.00
C LYS A 702 -1.30 1.77 -13.87
N LYS A 703 -2.14 2.80 -13.72
CA LYS A 703 -2.02 4.06 -14.47
C LYS A 703 -0.73 4.84 -14.19
N GLY A 704 -0.16 4.69 -13.00
CA GLY A 704 1.10 5.34 -12.63
C GLY A 704 2.31 4.78 -13.37
N ILE A 705 2.28 3.51 -13.80
CA ILE A 705 3.43 2.81 -14.40
C ILE A 705 3.93 3.52 -15.67
N PRO A 706 3.11 3.80 -16.71
CA PRO A 706 3.58 4.50 -17.90
C PRO A 706 4.24 5.84 -17.62
N TYR A 707 3.67 6.61 -16.69
CA TYR A 707 4.21 7.91 -16.30
C TYR A 707 5.54 7.77 -15.55
N SER A 708 5.60 6.92 -14.52
CA SER A 708 6.81 6.72 -13.72
C SER A 708 7.99 6.18 -14.54
N GLN A 709 7.74 5.24 -15.45
CA GLN A 709 8.80 4.68 -16.30
C GLN A 709 9.27 5.68 -17.35
N ALA A 710 8.36 6.44 -17.97
CA ALA A 710 8.75 7.52 -18.87
C ALA A 710 9.54 8.61 -18.14
N LEU A 711 9.15 8.95 -16.91
CA LEU A 711 9.86 9.93 -16.08
C LEU A 711 11.27 9.46 -15.72
N ARG A 712 11.46 8.17 -15.46
CA ARG A 712 12.79 7.56 -15.30
C ARG A 712 13.66 7.73 -16.54
N ILE A 713 13.10 7.46 -17.73
CA ILE A 713 13.82 7.68 -19.01
C ILE A 713 14.16 9.15 -19.20
N ARG A 714 13.23 10.08 -18.90
CA ARG A 714 13.48 11.53 -18.99
C ARG A 714 14.61 11.99 -18.07
N ARG A 715 14.74 11.37 -16.91
CA ARG A 715 15.79 11.67 -15.93
C ARG A 715 17.15 11.19 -16.41
N ILE A 716 17.22 9.94 -16.87
CA ILE A 716 18.47 9.27 -17.23
C ILE A 716 19.01 9.76 -18.57
N CYS A 717 18.20 9.88 -19.61
CA CYS A 717 18.69 10.27 -20.93
C CYS A 717 19.04 11.76 -20.96
N SER A 718 20.32 12.12 -21.11
CA SER A 718 20.75 13.52 -21.27
C SER A 718 20.33 14.05 -22.64
N GLU A 719 20.47 13.22 -23.68
CA GLU A 719 20.19 13.64 -25.06
C GLU A 719 18.76 13.33 -25.54
N PRO A 720 18.16 14.22 -26.37
CA PRO A 720 16.82 14.02 -26.92
C PRO A 720 16.66 12.73 -27.75
N HIS A 721 17.71 12.32 -28.46
CA HIS A 721 17.66 11.15 -29.33
C HIS A 721 17.56 9.84 -28.51
N TYR A 722 18.37 9.70 -27.44
CA TYR A 722 18.26 8.60 -26.47
C TYR A 722 16.86 8.58 -25.84
N PHE A 723 16.38 9.71 -25.33
CA PHE A 723 15.07 9.81 -24.70
C PHE A 723 13.95 9.31 -25.63
N ASN A 724 13.93 9.74 -26.90
CA ASN A 724 12.91 9.35 -27.86
C ASN A 724 12.99 7.86 -28.23
N LYS A 725 14.20 7.32 -28.42
CA LYS A 725 14.46 5.89 -28.68
C LYS A 725 13.93 5.03 -27.53
N ARG A 726 14.33 5.33 -26.30
CA ARG A 726 13.92 4.56 -25.10
C ARG A 726 12.43 4.69 -24.80
N LEU A 727 11.83 5.86 -25.03
CA LEU A 727 10.38 6.06 -24.86
C LEU A 727 9.56 5.25 -25.88
N TYR A 728 10.04 5.13 -27.11
CA TYR A 728 9.41 4.29 -28.13
C TYR A 728 9.46 2.80 -27.73
N GLN A 729 10.61 2.32 -27.27
CA GLN A 729 10.79 0.95 -26.75
C GLN A 729 9.86 0.67 -25.55
N LEU A 730 9.79 1.59 -24.57
CA LEU A 730 8.87 1.49 -23.43
C LEU A 730 7.41 1.37 -23.88
N GLY A 731 7.00 2.11 -24.91
CA GLY A 731 5.66 1.99 -25.50
C GLY A 731 5.40 0.61 -26.09
N GLY A 732 6.40 -0.04 -26.70
CA GLY A 732 6.35 -1.44 -27.13
C GLY A 732 6.12 -2.39 -25.94
N TYR A 733 6.95 -2.30 -24.91
CA TYR A 733 6.86 -3.16 -23.72
C TYR A 733 5.52 -3.03 -22.99
N LEU A 734 5.03 -1.81 -22.77
CA LEU A 734 3.74 -1.58 -22.10
C LEU A 734 2.57 -2.17 -22.90
N ARG A 735 2.59 -2.06 -24.24
CA ARG A 735 1.58 -2.69 -25.10
C ARG A 735 1.60 -4.21 -24.99
N SER A 736 2.79 -4.83 -24.92
CA SER A 736 2.92 -6.28 -24.68
C SER A 736 2.39 -6.73 -23.31
N CYS A 737 2.29 -5.81 -22.34
CA CYS A 737 1.66 -6.00 -21.03
C CYS A 737 0.16 -5.64 -21.03
N ASN A 738 -0.46 -5.52 -22.20
CA ASN A 738 -1.88 -5.18 -22.42
C ASN A 738 -2.30 -3.78 -21.93
N TYR A 739 -1.37 -2.83 -21.83
CA TYR A 739 -1.72 -1.45 -21.48
C TYR A 739 -2.48 -0.75 -22.61
N PRO A 740 -3.67 -0.18 -22.33
CA PRO A 740 -4.41 0.58 -23.34
C PRO A 740 -3.65 1.86 -23.76
N PRO A 741 -3.55 2.18 -25.07
CA PRO A 741 -2.87 3.39 -25.56
C PRO A 741 -3.37 4.70 -24.94
N LYS A 742 -4.65 4.76 -24.57
CA LYS A 742 -5.26 5.90 -23.86
C LYS A 742 -4.65 6.22 -22.48
N TYR A 743 -3.86 5.31 -21.90
CA TYR A 743 -3.12 5.55 -20.66
C TYR A 743 -1.61 5.74 -20.90
N ILE A 744 -1.07 5.19 -22.00
CA ILE A 744 0.33 5.34 -22.38
C ILE A 744 0.56 6.74 -22.98
N ASN A 745 -0.20 7.09 -24.02
CA ASN A 745 0.06 8.30 -24.81
C ASN A 745 -0.05 9.59 -24.00
N PRO A 746 -1.06 9.78 -23.12
CA PRO A 746 -1.13 11.00 -22.30
C PRO A 746 0.01 11.09 -21.29
N ALA A 747 0.44 9.96 -20.71
CA ALA A 747 1.57 9.94 -19.79
C ALA A 747 2.87 10.32 -20.49
N PHE A 748 3.10 9.79 -21.70
CA PHE A 748 4.27 10.10 -22.50
C PHE A 748 4.26 11.56 -22.97
N ALA A 749 3.10 12.09 -23.37
CA ALA A 749 2.96 13.51 -23.74
C ALA A 749 3.31 14.44 -22.57
N LEU A 750 2.84 14.12 -21.36
CA LEU A 750 3.15 14.89 -20.15
C LEU A 750 4.65 14.90 -19.84
N VAL A 751 5.33 13.74 -19.96
CA VAL A 751 6.78 13.65 -19.73
C VAL A 751 7.58 14.34 -20.85
N ARG A 752 7.10 14.28 -22.10
CA ARG A 752 7.70 15.03 -23.21
C ARG A 752 7.70 16.54 -22.99
N SER A 753 6.65 17.08 -22.37
CA SER A 753 6.59 18.52 -22.04
C SER A 753 7.42 18.92 -20.82
N MET A 754 7.96 17.96 -20.05
CA MET A 754 8.75 18.24 -18.86
C MET A 754 10.24 18.35 -19.22
N PRO A 755 10.96 19.38 -18.72
CA PRO A 755 12.41 19.45 -18.87
C PRO A 755 13.11 18.39 -17.99
N ARG A 756 14.32 17.97 -18.38
CA ARG A 756 15.11 16.98 -17.63
C ARG A 756 15.47 17.49 -16.23
N SER A 757 15.79 18.77 -16.08
CA SER A 757 16.08 19.40 -14.77
C SER A 757 14.98 19.14 -13.73
N SER A 758 13.71 19.35 -14.09
CA SER A 758 12.58 19.05 -13.19
C SER A 758 12.40 17.56 -12.85
N ALA A 759 12.97 16.65 -13.66
CA ALA A 759 12.96 15.21 -13.37
C ALA A 759 14.11 14.79 -12.43
N LEU A 760 15.17 15.59 -12.35
CA LEU A 760 16.33 15.41 -11.45
C LEU A 760 16.13 16.02 -10.06
N GLU A 761 15.15 16.91 -9.89
CA GLU A 761 14.81 17.50 -8.59
C GLU A 761 14.20 16.47 -7.62
N TYR A 762 14.73 16.41 -6.40
CA TYR A 762 14.12 15.69 -5.30
C TYR A 762 12.90 16.46 -4.79
N ARG A 763 11.72 15.85 -4.86
CA ARG A 763 10.50 16.45 -4.30
C ARG A 763 10.40 16.13 -2.82
N GLN A 764 10.32 17.16 -1.98
CA GLN A 764 10.00 16.98 -0.56
C GLN A 764 8.58 16.39 -0.42
N GLY A 765 8.49 15.18 0.11
CA GLY A 765 7.21 14.53 0.37
C GLY A 765 6.49 15.23 1.51
N GLN A 766 5.32 15.82 1.25
CA GLN A 766 4.46 16.34 2.32
C GLN A 766 4.00 15.17 3.21
N ARG A 767 4.26 15.28 4.53
CA ARG A 767 3.75 14.30 5.49
C ARG A 767 2.23 14.34 5.48
N ASN A 768 1.64 13.24 5.07
CA ASN A 768 0.21 13.07 5.05
C ASN A 768 -0.31 12.83 6.48
N THR A 769 -1.04 13.80 7.02
CA THR A 769 -1.59 13.77 8.38
C THR A 769 -2.92 13.00 8.48
N ARG A 770 -3.46 12.53 7.36
CA ARG A 770 -4.78 11.86 7.33
C ARG A 770 -4.72 10.49 7.97
N ILE A 771 -5.74 10.14 8.75
CA ILE A 771 -5.89 8.80 9.29
C ILE A 771 -6.12 7.81 8.14
N THR A 772 -5.17 6.90 7.96
CA THR A 772 -5.28 5.84 6.97
C THR A 772 -6.12 4.67 7.46
N PHE A 773 -7.05 4.21 6.62
CA PHE A 773 -7.77 2.95 6.70
C PHE A 773 -7.12 1.95 5.73
N PRO A 774 -6.19 1.08 6.21
CA PRO A 774 -5.61 0.02 5.38
C PRO A 774 -6.61 -1.12 5.21
N ILE A 775 -6.86 -1.54 3.97
CA ILE A 775 -7.68 -2.73 3.63
C ILE A 775 -7.08 -3.46 2.44
N THR A 776 -7.15 -4.79 2.39
CA THR A 776 -6.69 -5.55 1.23
C THR A 776 -7.57 -5.30 0.01
N PHE A 777 -6.96 -4.98 -1.15
CA PHE A 777 -7.71 -4.67 -2.36
C PHE A 777 -8.47 -5.89 -2.87
N HIS A 778 -9.74 -5.69 -3.16
CA HIS A 778 -10.61 -6.65 -3.80
C HIS A 778 -11.49 -5.95 -4.85
N PRO A 779 -11.82 -6.57 -6.00
CA PRO A 779 -12.64 -5.92 -7.04
C PRO A 779 -13.98 -5.39 -6.53
N ASN A 780 -14.60 -6.08 -5.57
CA ASN A 780 -15.87 -5.64 -4.98
C ASN A 780 -15.72 -4.43 -4.03
N LEU A 781 -14.50 -4.15 -3.54
CA LEU A 781 -14.20 -3.00 -2.68
C LEU A 781 -13.81 -1.74 -3.48
N ARG A 782 -13.74 -1.79 -4.81
CA ARG A 782 -13.19 -0.70 -5.66
C ARG A 782 -13.82 0.68 -5.50
N ASN A 783 -15.10 0.72 -5.10
CA ASN A 783 -15.85 1.97 -4.92
C ASN A 783 -15.79 2.49 -3.48
N LEU A 784 -15.19 1.74 -2.56
CA LEU A 784 -15.14 2.08 -1.15
C LEU A 784 -14.52 3.47 -0.87
N PRO A 785 -13.43 3.93 -1.52
CA PRO A 785 -12.89 5.28 -1.30
C PRO A 785 -13.91 6.37 -1.62
N GLN A 786 -14.63 6.22 -2.73
CA GLN A 786 -15.64 7.20 -3.14
C GLN A 786 -16.82 7.19 -2.17
N VAL A 787 -17.24 6.02 -1.72
CA VAL A 787 -18.30 5.89 -0.71
C VAL A 787 -17.87 6.51 0.63
N LEU A 788 -16.65 6.23 1.09
CA LEU A 788 -16.11 6.82 2.32
C LEU A 788 -16.07 8.35 2.25
N LEU A 789 -15.55 8.91 1.16
CA LEU A 789 -15.37 10.35 0.98
C LEU A 789 -16.69 11.08 0.70
N GLU A 790 -17.52 10.57 -0.20
CA GLU A 790 -18.71 11.30 -0.67
C GLU A 790 -19.96 11.01 0.17
N LYS A 791 -20.05 9.84 0.81
CA LYS A 791 -21.28 9.41 1.53
C LYS A 791 -21.17 9.55 3.03
N TYR A 792 -20.06 9.10 3.62
CA TYR A 792 -19.96 8.96 5.08
C TYR A 792 -19.16 10.08 5.75
N THR A 793 -18.26 10.76 5.03
CA THR A 793 -17.49 11.88 5.59
C THR A 793 -18.37 12.99 6.18
N ASN A 794 -19.53 13.25 5.56
CA ASN A 794 -20.48 14.23 6.10
C ASN A 794 -21.08 13.81 7.45
N ILE A 795 -21.18 12.51 7.76
CA ILE A 795 -21.63 12.04 9.07
C ILE A 795 -20.60 12.40 10.13
N LEU A 796 -19.32 12.15 9.83
CA LEU A 796 -18.21 12.48 10.73
C LEU A 796 -18.14 13.99 11.02
N LEU A 797 -18.28 14.81 9.97
CA LEU A 797 -18.10 16.27 10.04
C LEU A 797 -19.35 17.04 10.50
N ARG A 798 -20.48 16.37 10.77
CA ARG A 798 -21.67 17.01 11.37
C ARG A 798 -21.41 17.53 12.78
N ASP A 799 -20.53 16.85 13.50
CA ASP A 799 -20.05 17.30 14.80
C ASP A 799 -18.94 18.35 14.62
N PRO A 800 -19.12 19.60 15.10
CA PRO A 800 -18.07 20.61 15.07
C PRO A 800 -16.77 20.16 15.74
N ASN A 801 -16.84 19.37 16.82
CA ASN A 801 -15.67 18.87 17.54
C ASN A 801 -14.87 17.88 16.70
N ASN A 802 -15.55 17.10 15.86
CA ASN A 802 -14.88 16.19 14.91
C ASN A 802 -14.21 16.95 13.76
N LYS A 803 -14.69 18.15 13.40
CA LYS A 803 -14.02 19.00 12.39
C LYS A 803 -12.65 19.49 12.87
N TYR A 804 -12.52 19.78 14.17
CA TYR A 804 -11.23 20.14 14.79
C TYR A 804 -10.32 18.92 14.95
N THR A 805 -10.88 17.79 15.38
CA THR A 805 -10.13 16.53 15.56
C THR A 805 -9.62 15.99 14.22
N PHE A 806 -10.48 15.94 13.20
CA PHE A 806 -10.21 15.35 11.90
C PHE A 806 -10.19 16.45 10.83
N LYS A 807 -9.16 17.31 10.86
CA LYS A 807 -8.96 18.44 9.92
C LYS A 807 -9.16 18.04 8.46
N GLU A 808 -8.72 16.83 8.13
CA GLU A 808 -8.96 16.20 6.84
C GLU A 808 -9.64 14.83 7.04
N PRO A 809 -10.55 14.42 6.14
CA PRO A 809 -11.25 13.16 6.27
C PRO A 809 -10.28 11.98 6.18
N PRO A 810 -10.55 10.84 6.84
CA PRO A 810 -9.70 9.66 6.73
C PRO A 810 -9.57 9.20 5.27
N MET A 811 -8.48 8.51 4.96
CA MET A 811 -8.21 8.00 3.63
C MET A 811 -8.15 6.48 3.59
N LEU A 812 -8.70 5.89 2.52
CA LEU A 812 -8.53 4.47 2.26
C LEU A 812 -7.19 4.21 1.60
N ALA A 813 -6.40 3.30 2.15
CA ALA A 813 -5.21 2.76 1.51
C ALA A 813 -5.41 1.28 1.24
N TYR A 814 -5.13 0.87 0.01
CA TYR A 814 -5.24 -0.53 -0.37
C TYR A 814 -3.93 -1.27 -0.11
N ARG A 815 -3.98 -2.33 0.69
CA ARG A 815 -2.93 -3.36 0.71
C ARG A 815 -3.02 -4.20 -0.56
N ARG A 816 -1.88 -4.63 -1.09
CA ARG A 816 -1.81 -5.50 -2.26
C ARG A 816 -2.35 -6.90 -1.89
N PRO A 817 -3.24 -7.51 -2.69
CA PRO A 817 -3.64 -8.90 -2.47
C PRO A 817 -2.45 -9.85 -2.78
N PRO A 818 -2.52 -11.14 -2.41
CA PRO A 818 -1.48 -12.11 -2.73
C PRO A 818 -1.15 -12.10 -4.22
N ASN A 819 0.13 -11.94 -4.54
CA ASN A 819 0.63 -12.06 -5.91
C ASN A 819 1.19 -13.46 -6.14
N LEU A 820 1.49 -13.80 -7.40
CA LEU A 820 2.08 -15.09 -7.75
C LEU A 820 3.32 -15.40 -6.90
N ARG A 821 4.22 -14.42 -6.66
CA ARG A 821 5.37 -14.60 -5.76
C ARG A 821 4.98 -15.15 -4.39
N SER A 822 4.05 -14.50 -3.71
CA SER A 822 3.61 -14.94 -2.38
C SER A 822 2.87 -16.28 -2.37
N LEU A 823 2.33 -16.69 -3.51
CA LEU A 823 1.54 -17.92 -3.63
C LEU A 823 2.42 -19.14 -3.97
N ILE A 824 3.39 -18.98 -4.88
CA ILE A 824 4.15 -20.09 -5.47
C ILE A 824 5.64 -20.11 -5.11
N THR A 825 6.13 -19.12 -4.36
CA THR A 825 7.51 -19.10 -3.86
C THR A 825 7.52 -19.03 -2.33
N ARG A 826 8.44 -19.72 -1.67
CA ARG A 826 8.59 -19.74 -0.22
C ARG A 826 10.05 -19.72 0.17
N ALA A 827 10.41 -18.99 1.24
CA ALA A 827 11.76 -19.03 1.80
C ALA A 827 12.16 -20.46 2.21
N SER A 828 11.32 -21.13 3.01
CA SER A 828 11.53 -22.52 3.41
C SER A 828 11.13 -23.51 2.33
N ILE A 829 11.98 -24.52 2.09
CA ILE A 829 11.67 -25.67 1.23
C ILE A 829 10.96 -26.80 1.97
N THR A 830 11.18 -26.94 3.29
CA THR A 830 10.42 -27.85 4.14
C THR A 830 9.16 -27.14 4.63
N ARG A 831 8.01 -27.84 4.55
CA ARG A 831 6.84 -27.50 5.38
C ARG A 831 7.19 -27.87 6.82
N GLN A 832 8.00 -27.05 7.46
CA GLN A 832 7.96 -26.97 8.92
C GLN A 832 6.51 -26.56 9.25
N PRO A 833 5.77 -27.30 10.12
CA PRO A 833 4.48 -26.82 10.59
C PRO A 833 4.70 -25.39 11.10
N ASP A 834 3.86 -24.44 10.66
CA ASP A 834 3.95 -23.05 11.10
C ASP A 834 3.97 -23.04 12.64
N THR A 835 5.13 -22.80 13.24
CA THR A 835 5.28 -22.71 14.71
C THR A 835 4.55 -21.50 15.29
N HIS A 836 3.97 -20.64 14.43
CA HIS A 836 3.18 -19.48 14.79
C HIS A 836 1.83 -19.43 14.07
N VAL A 837 1.05 -20.50 14.16
CA VAL A 837 -0.40 -20.36 13.96
C VAL A 837 -0.98 -19.67 15.20
N PRO A 838 -1.61 -18.49 15.10
CA PRO A 838 -2.31 -17.88 16.25
C PRO A 838 -3.29 -18.87 16.85
N GLY A 839 -3.24 -19.08 18.15
CA GLY A 839 -3.95 -20.15 18.83
C GLY A 839 -3.50 -20.31 20.28
N PHE A 840 -4.18 -21.17 21.01
CA PHE A 840 -3.77 -21.63 22.33
C PHE A 840 -3.11 -23.00 22.21
N TYR A 841 -1.92 -23.16 22.77
CA TYR A 841 -1.17 -24.42 22.76
C TYR A 841 -0.66 -24.73 24.15
N ASP A 842 -0.27 -25.98 24.34
CA ASP A 842 0.41 -26.41 25.53
C ASP A 842 1.79 -25.74 25.64
N CYS A 843 2.16 -25.34 26.86
CA CYS A 843 3.50 -24.81 27.09
C CYS A 843 4.56 -25.92 26.98
N LEU A 844 5.81 -25.54 26.74
CA LEU A 844 6.92 -26.49 26.52
C LEU A 844 7.33 -27.30 27.76
N ASN A 845 6.77 -27.01 28.94
CA ASN A 845 7.05 -27.78 30.14
C ASN A 845 6.22 -29.07 30.13
N THR A 846 6.85 -30.21 29.88
CA THR A 846 6.20 -31.54 29.85
C THR A 846 5.54 -31.93 31.16
N ASP A 847 5.98 -31.36 32.28
CA ASP A 847 5.43 -31.63 33.62
C ASP A 847 4.26 -30.69 33.98
N CYS A 848 3.76 -29.90 33.01
CA CYS A 848 2.67 -28.97 33.24
C CYS A 848 1.34 -29.72 33.37
N THR A 849 0.89 -29.93 34.61
CA THR A 849 -0.30 -30.71 34.98
C THR A 849 -1.63 -30.26 34.35
N ILE A 850 -1.69 -29.08 33.74
CA ILE A 850 -2.89 -28.54 33.11
C ILE A 850 -3.04 -28.90 31.63
N HIS A 851 -2.01 -29.47 30.97
CA HIS A 851 -2.09 -29.85 29.55
C HIS A 851 -3.26 -30.78 29.26
N THR A 852 -3.55 -31.70 30.18
CA THR A 852 -4.68 -32.65 30.09
C THR A 852 -6.06 -31.98 30.02
N HIS A 853 -6.17 -30.72 30.44
CA HIS A 853 -7.40 -29.94 30.43
C HIS A 853 -7.42 -28.87 29.33
N ASN A 854 -6.30 -28.61 28.67
CA ASN A 854 -6.23 -27.56 27.65
C ASN A 854 -6.91 -28.01 26.35
N PHE A 855 -7.76 -27.13 25.80
CA PHE A 855 -8.25 -27.28 24.43
C PHE A 855 -7.35 -26.48 23.48
N THR A 856 -6.35 -27.16 22.91
CA THR A 856 -5.42 -26.52 21.99
C THR A 856 -6.05 -26.27 20.63
N GLY A 857 -5.73 -25.15 19.98
CA GLY A 857 -6.23 -24.85 18.65
C GLY A 857 -6.19 -23.37 18.30
N ASN A 858 -6.51 -23.05 17.05
CA ASN A 858 -6.47 -21.70 16.48
C ASN A 858 -7.84 -21.00 16.39
N THR A 859 -8.89 -21.67 16.86
CA THR A 859 -10.25 -21.15 16.88
C THR A 859 -10.96 -21.58 18.16
N PHE A 860 -12.02 -20.86 18.51
CA PHE A 860 -12.96 -21.21 19.57
C PHE A 860 -14.39 -20.92 19.10
N THR A 861 -15.35 -21.72 19.58
CA THR A 861 -16.74 -21.65 19.12
C THR A 861 -17.69 -21.48 20.30
N SER A 862 -18.66 -20.59 20.16
CA SER A 862 -19.74 -20.43 21.14
C SER A 862 -20.74 -21.59 21.01
N SER A 863 -21.02 -22.29 22.11
CA SER A 863 -22.01 -23.37 22.12
C SER A 863 -23.45 -22.86 21.97
N VAL A 864 -23.70 -21.59 22.32
CA VAL A 864 -25.01 -20.93 22.21
C VAL A 864 -25.22 -20.29 20.85
N THR A 865 -24.33 -19.40 20.43
CA THR A 865 -24.51 -18.63 19.18
C THR A 865 -24.05 -19.38 17.93
N LYS A 866 -23.38 -20.53 18.11
CA LYS A 866 -22.76 -21.37 17.07
C LYS A 866 -21.73 -20.64 16.19
N LYS A 867 -21.32 -19.42 16.59
CA LYS A 867 -20.33 -18.63 15.86
C LYS A 867 -18.91 -19.03 16.28
N THR A 868 -18.06 -19.27 15.29
CA THR A 868 -16.64 -19.58 15.46
C THR A 868 -15.79 -18.33 15.30
N TYR A 869 -14.80 -18.18 16.18
CA TYR A 869 -13.88 -17.06 16.22
C TYR A 869 -12.46 -17.57 16.01
N ARG A 870 -11.72 -16.89 15.14
CA ARG A 870 -10.30 -17.17 14.92
C ARG A 870 -9.48 -16.43 15.96
N MET A 871 -8.56 -17.14 16.58
CA MET A 871 -7.62 -16.55 17.52
C MET A 871 -6.62 -15.66 16.75
N ILE A 872 -6.27 -14.54 17.36
CA ILE A 872 -5.36 -13.53 16.78
C ILE A 872 -4.03 -13.44 17.52
N GLN A 873 -3.89 -14.21 18.62
CA GLN A 873 -2.72 -14.25 19.49
C GLN A 873 -2.26 -15.71 19.59
N THR A 874 -0.95 -15.94 19.63
CA THR A 874 -0.37 -17.21 20.06
C THR A 874 -0.21 -17.16 21.58
N LEU A 875 -0.83 -18.12 22.28
CA LEU A 875 -0.97 -18.17 23.73
C LEU A 875 -0.58 -19.57 24.22
N ASP A 876 0.00 -19.64 25.41
CA ASP A 876 0.36 -20.88 26.08
C ASP A 876 -0.04 -20.86 27.57
N CYS A 877 0.32 -21.92 28.30
CA CYS A 877 0.06 -22.03 29.74
C CYS A 877 0.74 -20.94 30.60
N ASN A 878 1.76 -20.26 30.09
CA ASN A 878 2.45 -19.17 30.80
C ASN A 878 1.80 -17.79 30.56
N SER A 879 0.78 -17.72 29.69
CA SER A 879 0.02 -16.50 29.43
C SER A 879 -0.63 -15.98 30.72
N HIS A 880 -0.40 -14.71 31.05
CA HIS A 880 -0.97 -14.01 32.22
C HIS A 880 -1.80 -12.80 31.81
N ASN A 881 -2.65 -12.26 32.68
CA ASN A 881 -3.54 -11.14 32.33
C ASN A 881 -4.43 -11.49 31.13
N ILE A 882 -5.23 -12.55 31.28
CA ILE A 882 -5.93 -13.23 30.18
C ILE A 882 -7.43 -13.32 30.41
N ILE A 883 -8.16 -13.56 29.32
CA ILE A 883 -9.53 -14.07 29.30
C ILE A 883 -9.48 -15.52 28.80
N TYR A 884 -10.15 -16.42 29.50
CA TYR A 884 -10.23 -17.84 29.15
C TYR A 884 -11.68 -18.31 29.06
N LEU A 885 -11.89 -19.36 28.28
CA LEU A 885 -13.16 -20.03 28.05
C LEU A 885 -13.06 -21.45 28.58
N VAL A 886 -13.89 -21.79 29.56
CA VAL A 886 -14.10 -23.16 30.01
C VAL A 886 -15.29 -23.73 29.26
N THR A 887 -15.16 -24.95 28.75
CA THR A 887 -16.22 -25.70 28.08
C THR A 887 -16.38 -27.05 28.76
N CYS A 888 -17.62 -27.40 29.10
CA CYS A 888 -17.94 -28.75 29.56
C CYS A 888 -17.96 -29.71 28.38
N THR A 889 -17.10 -30.73 28.40
CA THR A 889 -16.98 -31.69 27.28
C THR A 889 -18.00 -32.84 27.36
N LYS A 890 -18.89 -32.85 28.36
CA LYS A 890 -19.97 -33.85 28.45
C LYS A 890 -20.88 -33.70 27.20
N PRO A 891 -21.13 -34.78 26.42
CA PRO A 891 -21.85 -34.71 25.15
C PRO A 891 -23.20 -33.98 25.23
N ASP A 892 -23.98 -34.26 26.27
CA ASP A 892 -25.33 -33.71 26.43
C ASP A 892 -25.38 -32.32 27.10
N CYS A 893 -24.22 -31.70 27.38
CA CYS A 893 -24.14 -30.44 28.11
C CYS A 893 -23.53 -29.31 27.27
N GLN A 894 -22.24 -29.39 26.92
CA GLN A 894 -21.51 -28.38 26.14
C GLN A 894 -21.67 -26.93 26.65
N GLN A 895 -22.00 -26.74 27.93
CA GLN A 895 -22.14 -25.41 28.51
C GLN A 895 -20.78 -24.74 28.69
N GLN A 896 -20.77 -23.42 28.58
CA GLN A 896 -19.55 -22.63 28.60
C GLN A 896 -19.52 -21.61 29.74
N TYR A 897 -18.30 -21.27 30.18
CA TYR A 897 -17.97 -20.22 31.14
C TYR A 897 -16.85 -19.34 30.61
N VAL A 898 -16.98 -18.02 30.71
CA VAL A 898 -15.92 -17.04 30.43
C VAL A 898 -15.42 -16.46 31.74
N GLY A 899 -14.11 -16.50 31.95
CA GLY A 899 -13.48 -15.91 33.13
C GLY A 899 -12.22 -15.10 32.80
N GLU A 900 -11.76 -14.33 33.78
CA GLU A 900 -10.53 -13.55 33.73
C GLU A 900 -9.52 -13.94 34.81
N THR A 901 -8.23 -13.68 34.54
CA THR A 901 -7.21 -13.69 35.59
C THR A 901 -6.07 -12.74 35.25
N GLY A 902 -5.52 -12.09 36.28
CA GLY A 902 -4.24 -11.36 36.20
C GLY A 902 -3.01 -12.26 36.20
N ARG A 903 -3.12 -13.47 36.77
CA ARG A 903 -2.03 -14.44 36.95
C ARG A 903 -1.86 -15.35 35.73
N LYS A 904 -0.83 -16.20 35.72
CA LYS A 904 -0.60 -17.14 34.60
C LYS A 904 -1.74 -18.16 34.54
N HIS A 905 -2.08 -18.62 33.33
CA HIS A 905 -3.09 -19.66 33.09
C HIS A 905 -2.83 -20.91 33.92
N LYS A 906 -1.58 -21.39 33.93
CA LYS A 906 -1.15 -22.55 34.70
C LYS A 906 -1.34 -22.42 36.22
N ASP A 907 -1.45 -21.20 36.74
CA ASP A 907 -1.70 -20.95 38.16
C ASP A 907 -3.21 -20.86 38.44
N ARG A 908 -3.99 -20.27 37.51
CA ARG A 908 -5.44 -20.08 37.69
C ARG A 908 -6.26 -21.35 37.46
N CYS A 909 -5.88 -22.18 36.49
CA CYS A 909 -6.65 -23.35 36.12
C CYS A 909 -6.75 -24.40 37.24
N PRO A 910 -5.67 -24.73 37.99
CA PRO A 910 -5.73 -25.66 39.12
C PRO A 910 -6.68 -25.21 40.23
N GLU A 911 -6.92 -23.91 40.39
CA GLU A 911 -7.88 -23.39 41.38
C GLU A 911 -9.31 -23.77 41.03
N HIS A 912 -9.72 -23.68 39.75
CA HIS A 912 -11.04 -24.19 39.34
C HIS A 912 -11.19 -25.68 39.64
N LEU A 913 -10.15 -26.46 39.35
CA LEU A 913 -10.15 -27.90 39.62
C LEU A 913 -10.23 -28.20 41.12
N ARG A 914 -9.56 -27.39 41.95
CA ARG A 914 -9.63 -27.48 43.41
C ARG A 914 -11.00 -27.07 43.94
N ASP A 915 -11.59 -26.00 43.41
CA ASP A 915 -12.93 -25.54 43.77
C ASP A 915 -13.98 -26.62 43.45
N ILE A 916 -13.83 -27.35 42.35
CA ILE A 916 -14.67 -28.51 41.98
C ILE A 916 -14.54 -29.63 43.03
N LYS A 917 -13.30 -30.00 43.37
CA LYS A 917 -13.03 -31.07 44.36
C LYS A 917 -13.53 -30.72 45.76
N ASN A 918 -13.35 -29.46 46.18
CA ASN A 918 -13.70 -28.98 47.52
C ASN A 918 -15.15 -28.52 47.65
N ALA A 919 -15.98 -28.81 46.65
CA ALA A 919 -17.39 -28.42 46.63
C ALA A 919 -17.66 -26.92 46.88
N SER A 920 -16.78 -26.03 46.40
CA SER A 920 -16.91 -24.59 46.60
C SER A 920 -18.14 -24.01 45.87
N ASP A 921 -18.74 -22.97 46.46
CA ASP A 921 -19.94 -22.31 45.94
C ASP A 921 -19.58 -21.24 44.88
N VAL A 922 -19.00 -21.70 43.76
CA VAL A 922 -18.64 -20.85 42.60
C VAL A 922 -19.24 -21.43 41.32
N PRO A 923 -19.61 -20.61 40.31
CA PRO A 923 -20.44 -21.06 39.18
C PRO A 923 -19.88 -22.27 38.43
N VAL A 924 -18.55 -22.28 38.20
CA VAL A 924 -17.86 -23.40 37.55
C VAL A 924 -17.95 -24.66 38.42
N SER A 925 -17.68 -24.55 39.71
CA SER A 925 -17.71 -25.70 40.62
C SER A 925 -19.13 -26.28 40.76
N VAL A 926 -20.15 -25.42 40.93
CA VAL A 926 -21.56 -25.83 40.98
C VAL A 926 -21.97 -26.58 39.73
N HIS A 927 -21.55 -26.12 38.54
CA HIS A 927 -21.84 -26.81 37.28
C HIS A 927 -21.22 -28.20 37.19
N PHE A 928 -19.92 -28.32 37.50
CA PHE A 928 -19.19 -29.59 37.36
C PHE A 928 -19.49 -30.61 38.47
N ARG A 929 -20.32 -30.27 39.46
CA ARG A 929 -20.89 -31.20 40.44
C ARG A 929 -22.27 -31.75 40.07
N LEU A 930 -22.88 -31.27 38.98
CA LEU A 930 -24.15 -31.80 38.51
C LEU A 930 -24.03 -33.29 38.15
N PRO A 931 -25.10 -34.09 38.27
CA PRO A 931 -25.04 -35.53 37.98
C PRO A 931 -24.36 -35.88 36.65
N GLY A 932 -23.41 -36.80 36.70
CA GLY A 932 -22.61 -37.24 35.56
C GLY A 932 -21.62 -36.22 35.00
N HIS A 933 -21.29 -35.15 35.73
CA HIS A 933 -20.16 -34.27 35.44
C HIS A 933 -18.99 -34.63 36.37
N THR A 934 -17.78 -34.61 35.82
CA THR A 934 -16.54 -34.85 36.57
C THR A 934 -15.48 -33.84 36.12
N THR A 935 -14.35 -33.77 36.84
CA THR A 935 -13.19 -32.97 36.41
C THR A 935 -12.62 -33.40 35.06
N LYS A 936 -12.89 -34.63 34.59
CA LYS A 936 -12.52 -35.07 33.24
C LYS A 936 -13.33 -34.35 32.15
N ASN A 937 -14.50 -33.82 32.51
CA ASN A 937 -15.33 -33.04 31.59
C ASN A 937 -14.91 -31.57 31.52
N PHE A 938 -13.93 -31.14 32.32
CA PHE A 938 -13.42 -29.78 32.35
C PHE A 938 -12.38 -29.58 31.24
N SER A 939 -12.69 -28.69 30.31
CA SER A 939 -11.76 -28.25 29.27
C SER A 939 -11.66 -26.73 29.23
N VAL A 940 -10.46 -26.21 29.04
CA VAL A 940 -10.20 -24.76 29.07
C VAL A 940 -9.33 -24.31 27.91
N GLN A 941 -9.64 -23.14 27.37
CA GLN A 941 -8.87 -22.50 26.32
C GLN A 941 -8.65 -21.03 26.67
N VAL A 942 -7.41 -20.55 26.57
CA VAL A 942 -7.16 -19.10 26.69
C VAL A 942 -7.55 -18.44 25.37
N ILE A 943 -8.51 -17.52 25.40
CA ILE A 943 -9.09 -16.93 24.17
C ILE A 943 -8.59 -15.51 23.87
N GLU A 944 -8.10 -14.79 24.89
CA GLU A 944 -7.54 -13.44 24.72
C GLU A 944 -6.47 -13.14 25.78
N HIS A 945 -5.39 -12.48 25.37
CA HIS A 945 -4.43 -11.84 26.28
C HIS A 945 -4.71 -10.33 26.37
N CYS A 946 -5.03 -9.86 27.57
CA CYS A 946 -5.22 -8.44 27.86
C CYS A 946 -3.86 -7.78 28.06
N ARG A 947 -3.48 -6.91 27.12
CA ARG A 947 -2.08 -6.46 27.00
C ARG A 947 -1.68 -5.31 27.93
N LYS A 948 -2.64 -4.67 28.57
CA LYS A 948 -2.42 -3.66 29.63
C LYS A 948 -2.70 -4.33 30.97
N GLU A 949 -1.78 -4.23 31.93
CA GLU A 949 -2.00 -4.66 33.32
C GLU A 949 -2.93 -3.68 34.02
N ASN A 950 -4.21 -3.78 33.66
CA ASN A 950 -5.27 -2.91 34.14
C ASN A 950 -6.49 -3.80 34.41
N THR A 951 -6.77 -4.02 35.69
CA THR A 951 -7.88 -4.87 36.15
C THR A 951 -9.24 -4.38 35.62
N PRO A 952 -9.60 -3.08 35.67
CA PRO A 952 -10.82 -2.57 35.03
C PRO A 952 -10.95 -2.93 33.55
N PHE A 953 -9.87 -2.81 32.77
CA PHE A 953 -9.87 -3.16 31.36
C PHE A 953 -10.09 -4.66 31.14
N ARG A 954 -9.41 -5.52 31.90
CA ARG A 954 -9.59 -6.96 31.79
C ARG A 954 -11.02 -7.39 32.14
N LYS A 955 -11.63 -6.80 33.17
CA LYS A 955 -13.05 -7.00 33.51
C LYS A 955 -14.01 -6.53 32.40
N SER A 956 -13.71 -5.41 31.74
CA SER A 956 -14.47 -4.96 30.58
C SER A 956 -14.40 -5.94 29.40
N ARG A 957 -13.22 -6.56 29.16
CA ARG A 957 -13.04 -7.60 28.13
C ARG A 957 -13.78 -8.90 28.47
N GLU A 958 -13.74 -9.32 29.73
CA GLU A 958 -14.54 -10.44 30.23
C GLU A 958 -16.02 -10.22 29.94
N TRP A 959 -16.56 -9.05 30.31
CA TRP A 959 -17.95 -8.68 30.08
C TRP A 959 -18.31 -8.69 28.58
N TYR A 960 -17.42 -8.18 27.72
CA TYR A 960 -17.59 -8.25 26.28
C TYR A 960 -17.76 -9.69 25.79
N TRP A 961 -16.88 -10.62 26.20
CA TRP A 961 -16.96 -12.01 25.76
C TRP A 961 -18.16 -12.74 26.34
N GLN A 962 -18.57 -12.44 27.57
CA GLN A 962 -19.83 -12.95 28.12
C GLN A 962 -21.03 -12.49 27.28
N ARG A 963 -21.08 -11.23 26.85
CA ARG A 963 -22.15 -10.72 25.98
C ARG A 963 -22.14 -11.35 24.59
N VAL A 964 -20.95 -11.57 24.03
CA VAL A 964 -20.75 -12.11 22.67
C VAL A 964 -21.04 -13.60 22.61
N LEU A 965 -20.51 -14.38 23.55
CA LEU A 965 -20.62 -15.85 23.55
C LEU A 965 -21.87 -16.35 24.27
N LYS A 966 -22.48 -15.51 25.13
CA LYS A 966 -23.65 -15.83 25.97
C LYS A 966 -23.47 -17.11 26.81
N PRO A 967 -22.35 -17.29 27.52
CA PRO A 967 -22.05 -18.51 28.27
C PRO A 967 -23.11 -18.78 29.36
N GLN A 968 -23.54 -20.04 29.46
CA GLN A 968 -24.60 -20.45 30.38
C GLN A 968 -24.12 -20.48 31.84
N ILE A 969 -22.91 -21.00 32.07
CA ILE A 969 -22.38 -21.24 33.43
C ILE A 969 -22.18 -19.91 34.18
N ASN A 970 -21.86 -18.81 33.48
CA ASN A 970 -21.76 -17.48 34.10
C ASN A 970 -23.06 -16.97 34.75
N LYS A 971 -24.21 -17.60 34.44
CA LYS A 971 -25.53 -17.23 34.99
C LYS A 971 -25.95 -18.06 36.19
N ILE A 972 -25.15 -19.04 36.61
CA ILE A 972 -25.43 -19.84 37.80
C ILE A 972 -25.30 -18.94 39.03
N HIS A 973 -26.39 -18.78 39.76
CA HIS A 973 -26.42 -18.03 41.01
C HIS A 973 -25.84 -18.89 42.14
N CYS A 974 -24.80 -18.38 42.80
CA CYS A 974 -24.17 -19.03 43.95
C CYS A 974 -24.62 -18.32 45.24
N SER A 975 -24.81 -19.08 46.32
CA SER A 975 -25.33 -18.61 47.60
C SER A 975 -24.42 -17.62 48.37
N ASN A 976 -23.16 -17.39 47.96
CA ASN A 976 -22.30 -16.40 48.62
C ASN A 976 -21.30 -15.66 47.71
N THR A 977 -21.74 -14.59 47.04
CA THR A 977 -20.84 -13.54 46.53
C THR A 977 -21.30 -12.14 46.95
N ARG A 978 -21.21 -11.82 48.25
CA ARG A 978 -21.06 -10.42 48.72
C ARG A 978 -19.62 -10.22 49.17
N ARG A 979 -18.74 -9.83 48.23
CA ARG A 979 -17.55 -9.00 48.49
C ARG A 979 -16.95 -8.46 47.20
N THR A 980 -17.71 -7.61 46.49
CA THR A 980 -17.17 -6.46 45.74
C THR A 980 -18.24 -5.36 45.72
N SER A 981 -17.90 -4.22 46.32
CA SER A 981 -18.51 -2.88 46.20
C SER A 981 -19.85 -2.77 45.44
N LYS A 982 -20.93 -2.55 46.19
CA LYS A 982 -22.24 -2.12 45.66
C LYS A 982 -22.09 -0.86 44.79
N PRO A 983 -22.79 -0.75 43.64
CA PRO A 983 -23.10 0.55 43.05
C PRO A 983 -24.09 1.29 43.96
N LYS A 984 -23.85 2.59 44.19
CA LYS A 984 -24.83 3.47 44.86
C LYS A 984 -26.15 3.42 44.08
N PRO A 985 -27.32 3.26 44.74
CA PRO A 985 -28.60 3.28 44.05
C PRO A 985 -28.84 4.68 43.48
N GLN A 986 -29.07 4.76 42.17
CA GLN A 986 -29.70 5.91 41.55
C GLN A 986 -31.06 6.09 42.21
N LYS A 987 -31.27 7.26 42.82
CA LYS A 987 -32.60 7.71 43.25
C LYS A 987 -33.51 7.66 42.02
N SER A 988 -34.56 6.86 42.11
CA SER A 988 -35.71 6.88 41.23
C SER A 988 -36.32 8.29 41.26
N VAL A 989 -36.10 9.07 40.22
CA VAL A 989 -36.91 10.28 39.98
C VAL A 989 -38.22 9.79 39.36
N THR A 990 -39.20 9.58 40.21
CA THR A 990 -40.63 9.52 39.85
C THR A 990 -41.00 10.80 39.13
N PHE A 991 -41.48 10.69 37.88
CA PHE A 991 -42.20 11.76 37.20
C PHE A 991 -43.52 12.01 37.96
N LYS A 992 -43.51 12.99 38.86
CA LYS A 992 -44.74 13.61 39.35
C LYS A 992 -45.17 14.67 38.34
N THR A 993 -46.24 14.37 37.62
CA THR A 993 -47.12 15.36 37.01
C THR A 993 -47.51 16.43 38.04
N ARG A 994 -47.35 17.71 37.71
CA ARG A 994 -48.05 18.80 38.41
C ARG A 994 -48.66 19.80 37.42
N PRO A 995 -49.78 20.42 37.81
CA PRO A 995 -50.75 21.03 36.92
C PRO A 995 -50.47 22.50 36.61
N LYS A 996 -51.26 22.99 35.64
CA LYS A 996 -51.47 24.37 35.22
C LYS A 996 -51.50 25.39 36.37
N GLY A 997 -50.98 26.58 36.12
CA GLY A 997 -51.54 27.80 36.73
C GLY A 997 -50.55 28.92 37.06
N LYS A 998 -50.52 29.91 36.16
CA LYS A 998 -50.45 31.36 36.41
C LYS A 998 -49.21 31.98 37.10
N ASN A 999 -48.58 32.85 36.30
CA ASN A 999 -48.32 34.26 36.55
C ASN A 999 -47.03 34.73 37.26
N PHE A 1000 -46.41 35.65 36.50
CA PHE A 1000 -45.78 36.92 36.87
C PHE A 1000 -44.25 37.05 36.96
N LYS A 1001 -43.78 37.96 36.09
CA LYS A 1001 -42.74 38.99 36.26
C LYS A 1001 -41.29 38.53 36.47
N GLY A 1002 -40.52 38.61 35.39
CA GLY A 1002 -39.68 39.80 35.13
C GLY A 1002 -38.29 39.85 35.76
N ILE A 1003 -37.38 40.42 34.96
CA ILE A 1003 -36.14 41.14 35.31
C ILE A 1003 -34.82 40.34 35.20
N LYS A 1004 -34.19 40.56 34.03
CA LYS A 1004 -32.82 41.01 33.73
C LYS A 1004 -31.56 40.32 34.28
N GLU A 1005 -30.66 40.08 33.30
CA GLU A 1005 -29.21 40.36 33.26
C GLU A 1005 -28.29 39.74 34.32
N LYS A 1006 -27.53 38.71 33.90
CA LYS A 1006 -26.09 38.80 33.62
C LYS A 1006 -25.60 37.60 32.83
#